data_AF-A0A2N3ERF6-F1
#
_entry.id   AF-A0A2N3ERF6-F1
#
_cell.length_a   1.000
_cell.length_b   1.000
_cell.length_c   1.000
_cell.angle_alpha   90.00
_cell.angle_beta   90.00
_cell.angle_gamma   90.00
#
_symmetry.space_group_name_H-M   'P 1'
#
loop_
_entity.id
_entity.type
_entity.pdbx_description
1 polymer ?
#
loop_
_entity_poly.entity_id
_entity_poly.type
_entity_poly.pdbx_seq_one_letter_code
_entity_poly.pdbx_strand_id
1 'polypeptide(L)'
;MPENGINITSLMNWERMQPKIFSLDDNPFHLLKASYRSSVTDISNLIEDAELDGIYPEEDLQKARQALVTPRTRLMLELTWLPELSQLQTSKLSELLRNADPTVILSQIGHFPELAKANIAAHLCSHGRSSVEVVHSLAQSWDEIDEGHILTFLNKERRSSGFPKIEAEQLREVLRDVRQRHAAAAANWIWTLPVPGTVMNTVVEHELESNPDSSFLRHFVEIYDKESEPQLAIIKDSIIAATEAAQEVSHDLMSHIKNIEKLLETWDAINQPVQIYSQFRGQEEGRSKQIYEIVRKLCLGLANDHGRYDEALNLSTALLKTFPELESVAESLKGDITSLETLAEQKKLSDQLDPLVEACDRAKNNATSLSKSLKIGGFTVGGGKVLSDVVKSFNAARKGLPEPGVAFLVIRDLALSLNNESNDPQAAFLLLDGVLCLSGGNVPKEILDKLRQERSVVHKNWKMKELDRQNGNLNEMLKIVDEMLVYSNSTDRNYLQKLKSKIERKRFAKKVKFAIYTGIAGVIGFFVLADEFMKPTKRTTYRPPSSNQITTAPAPARAPVVSNAYQEDIPPVGSGLSLNRNQVRYCIYQGARLDYIRPLTANNRQIDRLNGLIDDYNRRCSSFRYSSGVLGAVQGELSSRRAVLREEARRMVASW
;
A
#
# COMPACT_ATOMS: atom_id res chain seq x y z
N MET A 1 -9.42 10.06 -27.03
CA MET A 1 -10.19 10.42 -25.82
C MET A 1 -9.47 11.59 -25.18
N PRO A 2 -10.15 12.66 -24.73
CA PRO A 2 -9.44 13.80 -24.18
C PRO A 2 -8.81 13.41 -22.84
N GLU A 3 -7.54 13.76 -22.68
CA GLU A 3 -6.80 13.69 -21.42
C GLU A 3 -7.53 14.57 -20.38
N ASN A 4 -8.41 13.97 -19.57
CA ASN A 4 -8.97 14.62 -18.38
C ASN A 4 -7.95 14.58 -17.23
N GLY A 5 -6.71 15.01 -17.50
CA GLY A 5 -5.79 15.38 -16.44
C GLY A 5 -6.36 16.64 -15.81
N ILE A 6 -6.82 16.54 -14.56
CA ILE A 6 -7.17 17.71 -13.75
C ILE A 6 -5.94 18.61 -13.77
N ASN A 7 -6.04 19.74 -14.48
CA ASN A 7 -4.95 20.70 -14.53
C ASN A 7 -4.86 21.34 -13.13
N ILE A 8 -3.82 20.98 -12.38
CA ILE A 8 -3.59 21.44 -11.00
C ILE A 8 -3.55 22.98 -10.96
N THR A 9 -3.02 23.64 -12.00
CA THR A 9 -3.08 25.11 -12.10
C THR A 9 -4.48 25.64 -12.31
N SER A 10 -5.40 24.87 -12.93
CA SER A 10 -6.81 25.25 -13.08
C SER A 10 -7.62 25.05 -11.79
N LEU A 11 -7.24 24.13 -10.91
CA LEU A 11 -7.83 24.02 -9.56
C LEU A 11 -7.23 25.04 -8.58
N MET A 12 -5.97 25.44 -8.80
CA MET A 12 -5.25 26.44 -8.00
C MET A 12 -5.51 27.89 -8.43
N ASN A 13 -6.07 28.15 -9.62
CA ASN A 13 -6.47 29.48 -10.09
C ASN A 13 -7.76 29.98 -9.42
N TRP A 14 -7.79 29.99 -8.09
CA TRP A 14 -8.82 30.67 -7.32
C TRP A 14 -8.34 32.10 -7.03
N GLU A 15 -8.86 33.08 -7.76
CA GLU A 15 -8.74 34.50 -7.36
C GLU A 15 -9.53 34.71 -6.06
N ARG A 16 -8.95 34.30 -4.91
CA ARG A 16 -9.41 34.78 -3.61
C ARG A 16 -8.81 36.16 -3.41
N MET A 17 -9.64 37.20 -3.46
CA MET A 17 -9.34 38.45 -2.75
C MET A 17 -9.00 38.08 -1.30
N GLN A 18 -7.80 38.43 -0.84
CA GLN A 18 -7.43 38.18 0.54
C GLN A 18 -8.42 38.88 1.46
N PRO A 19 -9.10 38.16 2.39
CA PRO A 19 -9.74 38.85 3.48
C PRO A 19 -8.64 39.55 4.28
N LYS A 20 -8.73 40.87 4.42
CA LYS A 20 -7.85 41.65 5.28
C LYS A 20 -8.17 41.28 6.73
N ILE A 21 -7.56 40.20 7.22
CA ILE A 21 -7.85 39.60 8.55
C ILE A 21 -7.21 40.41 9.66
N PHE A 22 -6.01 40.97 9.41
CA PHE A 22 -5.29 41.78 10.35
C PHE A 22 -4.62 42.97 9.65
N SER A 23 -4.81 44.18 10.18
CA SER A 23 -4.08 45.34 9.70
C SER A 23 -3.85 46.36 10.80
N LEU A 24 -2.61 46.83 10.87
CA LEU A 24 -2.24 48.00 11.64
C LEU A 24 -2.93 49.27 11.11
N ASP A 25 -3.08 49.44 9.80
CA ASP A 25 -3.65 50.66 9.21
C ASP A 25 -5.13 50.86 9.59
N ASP A 26 -5.86 49.77 9.82
CA ASP A 26 -7.28 49.80 10.21
C ASP A 26 -7.47 49.97 11.73
N ASN A 27 -6.38 49.96 12.51
CA ASN A 27 -6.49 50.11 13.95
C ASN A 27 -6.86 51.57 14.30
N PRO A 28 -7.90 51.83 15.11
CA PRO A 28 -8.29 53.19 15.50
C PRO A 28 -7.18 54.02 16.15
N PHE A 29 -6.17 53.41 16.78
CA PHE A 29 -5.00 54.14 17.26
C PHE A 29 -4.18 54.75 16.11
N HIS A 30 -4.09 54.07 14.97
CA HIS A 30 -3.50 54.62 13.74
C HIS A 30 -4.35 55.75 13.19
N LEU A 31 -5.63 55.46 12.97
CA LEU A 31 -6.58 56.34 12.28
C LEU A 31 -6.67 57.70 12.95
N LEU A 32 -6.81 57.73 14.28
CA LEU A 32 -6.93 58.98 15.05
C LEU A 32 -5.58 59.51 15.56
N LYS A 33 -4.46 58.84 15.22
CA LYS A 33 -3.13 59.12 15.81
C LYS A 33 -3.16 59.16 17.36
N ALA A 34 -4.03 58.36 17.96
CA ALA A 34 -4.20 58.28 19.40
C ALA A 34 -3.05 57.50 20.04
N SER A 35 -2.83 57.71 21.34
CA SER A 35 -1.86 56.96 22.14
C SER A 35 -2.55 56.13 23.22
N TYR A 36 -1.84 55.16 23.81
CA TYR A 36 -2.34 54.42 24.98
C TYR A 36 -2.74 55.33 26.15
N ARG A 37 -2.21 56.56 26.21
CA ARG A 37 -2.49 57.59 27.22
C ARG A 37 -3.66 58.50 26.88
N SER A 38 -4.20 58.42 25.66
CA SER A 38 -5.33 59.24 25.24
C SER A 38 -6.58 58.88 26.06
N SER A 39 -7.06 59.84 26.84
CA SER A 39 -8.29 59.80 27.62
C SER A 39 -9.53 59.93 26.72
N VAL A 40 -10.72 59.75 27.29
CA VAL A 40 -12.00 59.95 26.56
C VAL A 40 -12.11 61.38 26.00
N THR A 41 -11.61 62.37 26.74
CA THR A 41 -11.58 63.77 26.29
C THR A 41 -10.58 63.95 25.14
N ASP A 42 -9.36 63.40 25.27
CA ASP A 42 -8.36 63.48 24.20
C ASP A 42 -8.86 62.83 22.91
N ILE A 43 -9.50 61.66 23.01
CA ILE A 43 -10.10 60.98 21.86
C ILE A 43 -11.18 61.82 21.20
N SER A 44 -12.01 62.53 21.99
CA SER A 44 -13.06 63.38 21.43
C SER A 44 -12.46 64.56 20.65
N ASN A 45 -11.39 65.18 21.17
CA ASN A 45 -10.67 66.24 20.47
C ASN A 45 -10.00 65.73 19.17
N LEU A 46 -9.37 64.54 19.21
CA LEU A 46 -8.75 63.93 18.03
C LEU A 46 -9.78 63.59 16.94
N ILE A 47 -11.02 63.29 17.32
CA ILE A 47 -12.12 63.08 16.37
C ILE A 47 -12.50 64.41 15.72
N GLU A 48 -12.67 65.48 16.49
CA GLU A 48 -12.97 66.81 15.95
C GLU A 48 -11.88 67.27 14.98
N ASP A 49 -10.61 67.07 15.32
CA ASP A 49 -9.47 67.37 14.44
C ASP A 49 -9.52 66.53 13.14
N ALA A 50 -9.80 65.22 13.24
CA ALA A 50 -9.86 64.32 12.09
C ALA A 50 -11.08 64.59 11.18
N GLU A 51 -12.22 65.00 11.75
CA GLU A 51 -13.41 65.44 11.01
C GLU A 51 -13.12 66.73 10.23
N LEU A 52 -12.37 67.66 10.82
CA LEU A 52 -11.92 68.89 10.15
C LEU A 52 -10.92 68.62 9.01
N ASP A 53 -10.00 67.67 9.21
CA ASP A 53 -9.02 67.27 8.19
C ASP A 53 -9.66 66.63 6.95
N GLY A 54 -10.86 66.03 7.10
CA GLY A 54 -11.65 65.46 6.00
C GLY A 54 -11.00 64.26 5.29
N ILE A 55 -10.02 63.61 5.93
CA ILE A 55 -9.26 62.48 5.34
C ILE A 55 -10.08 61.18 5.40
N TYR A 56 -10.87 60.98 6.44
CA TYR A 56 -11.64 59.75 6.69
C TYR A 56 -13.14 60.02 6.70
N PRO A 57 -13.98 59.05 6.31
CA PRO A 57 -15.44 59.17 6.42
C PRO A 57 -15.88 59.35 7.89
N GLU A 58 -16.86 60.22 8.13
CA GLU A 58 -17.41 60.48 9.47
C GLU A 58 -17.91 59.20 10.16
N GLU A 59 -18.51 58.29 9.39
CA GLU A 59 -18.97 56.99 9.90
C GLU A 59 -17.82 56.16 10.51
N ASP A 60 -16.65 56.15 9.86
CA ASP A 60 -15.47 55.41 10.33
C ASP A 60 -14.84 56.06 11.55
N LEU A 61 -14.85 57.40 11.60
CA LEU A 61 -14.42 58.17 12.77
C LEU A 61 -15.32 57.89 13.99
N GLN A 62 -16.64 57.87 13.82
CA GLN A 62 -17.56 57.57 14.92
C GLN A 62 -17.44 56.10 15.39
N LYS A 63 -17.23 55.15 14.47
CA LYS A 63 -16.91 53.75 14.84
C LYS A 63 -15.60 53.66 15.63
N ALA A 64 -14.55 54.33 15.17
CA ALA A 64 -13.25 54.40 15.85
C ALA A 64 -13.38 54.98 17.27
N ARG A 65 -14.13 56.08 17.41
CA ARG A 65 -14.47 56.69 18.70
C ARG A 65 -15.14 55.69 19.62
N GLN A 66 -16.24 55.07 19.18
CA GLN A 66 -17.00 54.12 20.00
C GLN A 66 -16.12 52.95 20.47
N ALA A 67 -15.25 52.44 19.60
CA ALA A 67 -14.36 51.33 19.90
C ALA A 67 -13.26 51.70 20.91
N LEU A 68 -12.70 52.92 20.84
CA LEU A 68 -11.62 53.37 21.73
C LEU A 68 -12.10 53.84 23.11
N VAL A 69 -13.33 54.35 23.23
CA VAL A 69 -13.90 54.79 24.52
C VAL A 69 -14.54 53.66 25.32
N THR A 70 -14.83 52.52 24.67
CA THR A 70 -15.42 51.35 25.33
C THR A 70 -14.31 50.43 25.86
N PRO A 71 -14.18 50.19 27.19
CA PRO A 71 -13.01 49.51 27.76
C PRO A 71 -12.71 48.11 27.21
N ARG A 72 -13.75 47.34 26.87
CA ARG A 72 -13.62 45.97 26.34
C ARG A 72 -13.09 45.96 24.90
N THR A 73 -13.66 46.79 24.03
CA THR A 73 -13.20 46.88 22.63
C THR A 73 -11.84 47.55 22.55
N ARG A 74 -11.58 48.55 23.40
CA ARG A 74 -10.26 49.19 23.51
C ARG A 74 -9.16 48.17 23.81
N LEU A 75 -9.42 47.16 24.66
CA LEU A 75 -8.41 46.13 24.98
C LEU A 75 -7.95 45.37 23.74
N MET A 76 -8.88 44.96 22.89
CA MET A 76 -8.53 44.32 21.62
C MET A 76 -7.65 45.24 20.77
N LEU A 77 -8.04 46.50 20.63
CA LEU A 77 -7.29 47.47 19.82
C LEU A 77 -5.89 47.76 20.37
N GLU A 78 -5.75 47.82 21.69
CA GLU A 78 -4.48 47.98 22.39
C GLU A 78 -3.56 46.78 22.11
N LEU A 79 -4.09 45.56 22.13
CA LEU A 79 -3.31 44.35 21.87
C LEU A 79 -2.99 44.13 20.39
N THR A 80 -3.82 44.63 19.47
CA THR A 80 -3.59 44.56 18.01
C THR A 80 -2.91 45.81 17.45
N TRP A 81 -2.31 46.65 18.31
CA TRP A 81 -1.55 47.83 17.88
C TRP A 81 -0.04 47.61 18.02
N LEU A 82 0.71 48.59 18.53
CA LEU A 82 2.16 48.54 18.68
C LEU A 82 2.51 48.81 20.14
N PRO A 83 2.27 47.86 21.05
CA PRO A 83 2.49 48.06 22.48
C PRO A 83 3.95 48.39 22.75
N GLU A 84 4.17 49.28 23.74
CA GLU A 84 5.48 49.73 24.23
C GLU A 84 6.37 50.49 23.23
N LEU A 85 5.94 50.67 21.98
CA LEU A 85 6.63 51.52 21.02
C LEU A 85 6.36 53.00 21.28
N SER A 86 7.40 53.82 21.16
CA SER A 86 7.26 55.28 21.13
C SER A 86 6.67 55.77 19.81
N GLN A 87 6.07 56.97 19.83
CA GLN A 87 5.53 57.60 18.61
C GLN A 87 6.58 57.70 17.48
N LEU A 88 7.84 58.01 17.84
CA LEU A 88 8.94 58.07 16.87
C LEU A 88 9.22 56.71 16.22
N GLN A 89 9.21 55.62 17.01
CA GLN A 89 9.37 54.26 16.48
C GLN A 89 8.19 53.89 15.59
N THR A 90 6.95 54.21 16.00
CA THR A 90 5.75 53.96 15.18
C THR A 90 5.80 54.69 13.85
N SER A 91 6.17 55.98 13.83
CA SER A 91 6.28 56.75 12.58
C SER A 91 7.35 56.20 11.64
N LYS A 92 8.53 55.83 12.17
CA LYS A 92 9.59 55.17 11.39
C LYS A 92 9.13 53.83 10.84
N LEU A 93 8.46 53.02 11.66
CA LEU A 93 7.91 51.74 11.23
C LEU A 93 6.89 51.90 10.10
N SER A 94 6.00 52.89 10.16
CA SER A 94 5.04 53.14 9.07
C SER A 94 5.74 53.45 7.74
N GLU A 95 6.89 54.15 7.76
CA GLU A 95 7.70 54.37 6.57
C GLU A 95 8.35 53.08 6.07
N LEU A 96 8.89 52.27 6.98
CA LEU A 96 9.49 50.97 6.67
C LEU A 96 8.46 50.00 6.04
N LEU A 97 7.27 49.88 6.64
CA LEU A 97 6.19 49.01 6.14
C LEU A 97 5.74 49.38 4.73
N ARG A 98 5.83 50.66 4.34
CA ARG A 98 5.51 51.11 2.98
C ARG A 98 6.61 50.76 1.99
N ASN A 99 7.87 50.98 2.36
CA ASN A 99 8.96 51.08 1.39
C ASN A 99 9.94 49.90 1.38
N ALA A 100 10.04 49.12 2.46
CA ALA A 100 11.08 48.11 2.63
C ALA A 100 10.59 46.67 2.36
N ASP A 101 11.52 45.80 1.99
CA ASP A 101 11.25 44.37 1.87
C ASP A 101 11.09 43.70 3.24
N PRO A 102 10.32 42.61 3.35
CA PRO A 102 10.02 41.96 4.63
C PRO A 102 11.27 41.56 5.43
N THR A 103 12.31 41.04 4.78
CA THR A 103 13.58 40.66 5.44
C THR A 103 14.29 41.88 6.06
N VAL A 104 14.26 43.02 5.38
CA VAL A 104 14.84 44.27 5.90
C VAL A 104 14.05 44.73 7.11
N ILE A 105 12.71 44.67 7.05
CA ILE A 105 11.84 45.02 8.17
C ILE A 105 12.18 44.16 9.38
N LEU A 106 12.24 42.82 9.24
CA LEU A 106 12.57 41.90 10.33
C LEU A 106 13.93 42.24 10.98
N SER A 107 14.95 42.57 10.18
CA SER A 107 16.26 42.95 10.70
C SER A 107 16.25 44.23 11.55
N GLN A 108 15.38 45.18 11.22
CA GLN A 108 15.32 46.48 11.90
C GLN A 108 14.45 46.42 13.16
N ILE A 109 13.46 45.53 13.21
CA ILE A 109 12.54 45.40 14.34
C ILE A 109 12.97 44.35 15.37
N GLY A 110 14.11 43.68 15.21
CA GLY A 110 14.51 42.58 16.09
C GLY A 110 14.62 42.95 17.59
N HIS A 111 14.76 44.23 17.90
CA HIS A 111 14.80 44.77 19.27
C HIS A 111 13.43 45.22 19.81
N PHE A 112 12.36 45.08 19.03
CA PHE A 112 11.01 45.43 19.45
C PHE A 112 10.42 44.37 20.38
N PRO A 113 9.44 44.74 21.24
CA PRO A 113 8.69 43.80 22.05
C PRO A 113 7.95 42.74 21.22
N GLU A 114 7.80 41.55 21.78
CA GLU A 114 7.28 40.37 21.08
C GLU A 114 5.87 40.56 20.50
N LEU A 115 4.93 41.12 21.26
CA LEU A 115 3.57 41.36 20.74
C LEU A 115 3.55 42.39 19.59
N ALA A 116 4.41 43.40 19.64
CA ALA A 116 4.55 44.35 18.54
C ALA A 116 5.15 43.69 17.29
N LYS A 117 6.20 42.85 17.45
CA LYS A 117 6.75 42.04 16.34
C LYS A 117 5.69 41.12 15.73
N ALA A 118 4.90 40.44 16.57
CA ALA A 118 3.82 39.57 16.12
C ALA A 118 2.75 40.34 15.31
N ASN A 119 2.32 41.52 15.77
CA ASN A 119 1.36 42.36 15.06
C ASN A 119 1.93 42.84 13.70
N ILE A 120 3.22 43.21 13.66
CA ILE A 120 3.90 43.60 12.41
C ILE A 120 3.94 42.44 11.42
N ALA A 121 4.35 41.25 11.86
CA ALA A 121 4.42 40.07 11.02
C ALA A 121 3.03 39.66 10.49
N ALA A 122 1.99 39.68 11.33
CA ALA A 122 0.62 39.40 10.91
C ALA A 122 0.08 40.44 9.89
N HIS A 123 0.46 41.71 10.04
CA HIS A 123 0.16 42.75 9.05
C HIS A 123 0.85 42.44 7.71
N LEU A 124 2.14 42.09 7.71
CA LEU A 124 2.88 41.72 6.50
C LEU A 124 2.22 40.53 5.77
N CYS A 125 1.83 39.48 6.50
CA CYS A 125 1.09 38.34 5.93
C CYS A 125 -0.23 38.79 5.28
N SER A 126 -1.03 39.60 5.97
CA SER A 126 -2.36 40.04 5.50
C SER A 126 -2.33 40.99 4.30
N HIS A 127 -1.18 41.59 3.98
CA HIS A 127 -1.01 42.48 2.82
C HIS A 127 -0.27 41.78 1.67
N GLY A 128 -0.06 40.46 1.77
CA GLY A 128 0.67 39.69 0.76
C GLY A 128 2.17 40.01 0.67
N ARG A 129 2.70 40.84 1.57
CA ARG A 129 4.11 41.26 1.63
C ARG A 129 4.85 40.46 2.69
N SER A 130 4.85 39.13 2.54
CA SER A 130 5.40 38.23 3.54
C SER A 130 6.38 37.23 2.93
N SER A 131 7.14 36.57 3.80
CA SER A 131 8.05 35.48 3.47
C SER A 131 7.96 34.39 4.55
N VAL A 132 8.65 33.27 4.34
CA VAL A 132 8.71 32.17 5.32
C VAL A 132 9.35 32.64 6.63
N GLU A 133 10.37 33.50 6.54
CA GLU A 133 11.03 34.10 7.70
C GLU A 133 10.10 35.01 8.51
N VAL A 134 9.11 35.66 7.88
CA VAL A 134 8.09 36.43 8.58
C VAL A 134 7.17 35.51 9.38
N VAL A 135 6.81 34.35 8.84
CA VAL A 135 5.98 33.37 9.55
C VAL A 135 6.74 32.75 10.72
N HIS A 136 8.03 32.41 10.55
CA HIS A 136 8.89 31.97 11.65
C HIS A 136 9.03 33.04 12.74
N SER A 137 9.28 34.30 12.34
CA SER A 137 9.35 35.40 13.30
C SER A 137 8.03 35.60 14.06
N LEU A 138 6.89 35.38 13.40
CA LEU A 138 5.57 35.43 14.03
C LEU A 138 5.39 34.29 15.04
N ALA A 139 5.75 33.06 14.69
CA ALA A 139 5.66 31.90 15.58
C ALA A 139 6.57 32.08 16.81
N GLN A 140 7.84 32.45 16.59
CA GLN A 140 8.79 32.73 17.66
C GLN A 140 8.31 33.85 18.59
N SER A 141 7.76 34.94 18.03
CA SER A 141 7.22 36.03 18.86
C SER A 141 6.11 35.55 19.78
N TRP A 142 5.25 34.63 19.32
CA TRP A 142 4.18 34.07 20.17
C TRP A 142 4.69 33.17 21.29
N ASP A 143 5.83 32.51 21.08
CA ASP A 143 6.44 31.66 22.09
C ASP A 143 7.17 32.46 23.18
N GLU A 144 7.60 33.69 22.86
CA GLU A 144 8.35 34.57 23.75
C GLU A 144 7.49 35.64 24.46
N ILE A 145 6.18 35.74 24.15
CA ILE A 145 5.28 36.73 24.79
C ILE A 145 5.20 36.53 26.31
N ASP A 146 5.54 37.59 27.06
CA ASP A 146 5.32 37.70 28.50
C ASP A 146 3.99 38.42 28.80
N GLU A 147 2.93 37.64 29.08
CA GLU A 147 1.61 38.16 29.43
C GLU A 147 1.63 39.08 30.67
N GLY A 148 2.50 38.81 31.64
CA GLY A 148 2.61 39.59 32.87
C GLY A 148 3.20 40.98 32.61
N HIS A 149 4.19 41.05 31.71
CA HIS A 149 4.76 42.31 31.25
C HIS A 149 3.72 43.16 30.51
N ILE A 150 3.02 42.55 29.56
CA ILE A 150 1.96 43.22 28.77
C ILE A 150 0.86 43.75 29.70
N LEU A 151 0.40 42.94 30.67
CA LEU A 151 -0.61 43.34 31.63
C LEU A 151 -0.17 44.57 32.45
N THR A 152 1.10 44.58 32.87
CA THR A 152 1.69 45.66 33.65
C THR A 152 1.78 46.95 32.83
N PHE A 153 2.26 46.85 31.60
CA PHE A 153 2.32 47.98 30.66
C PHE A 153 0.93 48.58 30.42
N LEU A 154 -0.04 47.76 30.00
CA LEU A 154 -1.39 48.24 29.67
C LEU A 154 -2.08 48.88 30.88
N ASN A 155 -1.98 48.28 32.06
CA ASN A 155 -2.60 48.84 33.26
C ASN A 155 -1.95 50.16 33.72
N LYS A 156 -0.65 50.34 33.49
CA LYS A 156 0.04 51.62 33.75
C LYS A 156 -0.46 52.72 32.80
N GLU A 157 -0.60 52.40 31.52
CA GLU A 157 -1.10 53.36 30.53
C GLU A 157 -2.60 53.67 30.74
N ARG A 158 -3.42 52.66 31.05
CA ARG A 158 -4.85 52.83 31.38
C ARG A 158 -5.09 53.66 32.63
N ARG A 159 -4.26 53.50 33.67
CA ARG A 159 -4.30 54.38 34.85
C ARG A 159 -4.07 55.85 34.46
N SER A 160 -3.19 56.09 33.49
CA SER A 160 -2.86 57.45 33.02
C SER A 160 -3.98 58.03 32.15
N SER A 161 -4.65 57.22 31.34
CA SER A 161 -5.75 57.63 30.47
C SER A 161 -7.15 57.60 31.12
N GLY A 162 -7.26 57.11 32.36
CA GLY A 162 -8.51 57.04 33.12
C GLY A 162 -9.40 55.84 32.77
N PHE A 163 -8.87 54.82 32.06
CA PHE A 163 -9.61 53.60 31.74
C PHE A 163 -9.52 52.56 32.87
N PRO A 164 -10.55 51.69 33.02
CA PRO A 164 -10.53 50.63 34.02
C PRO A 164 -9.36 49.65 33.86
N LYS A 165 -8.86 49.15 34.99
CA LYS A 165 -7.84 48.11 35.07
C LYS A 165 -8.31 46.82 34.35
N ILE A 166 -7.40 46.16 33.66
CA ILE A 166 -7.54 44.85 33.04
C ILE A 166 -7.14 43.77 34.04
N GLU A 167 -7.95 42.72 34.12
CA GLU A 167 -7.60 41.51 34.88
C GLU A 167 -6.92 40.47 33.98
N ALA A 168 -6.06 39.62 34.56
CA ALA A 168 -5.23 38.67 33.81
C ALA A 168 -6.04 37.72 32.92
N GLU A 169 -7.22 37.29 33.37
CA GLU A 169 -8.11 36.43 32.58
C GLU A 169 -8.63 37.14 31.32
N GLN A 170 -9.01 38.42 31.44
CA GLN A 170 -9.48 39.21 30.31
C GLN A 170 -8.38 39.40 29.27
N LEU A 171 -7.14 39.59 29.72
CA LEU A 171 -5.98 39.66 28.83
C LEU A 171 -5.81 38.34 28.07
N ARG A 172 -5.82 37.20 28.77
CA ARG A 172 -5.65 35.87 28.18
C ARG A 172 -6.73 35.53 27.16
N GLU A 173 -7.98 35.85 27.46
CA GLU A 173 -9.09 35.66 26.52
C GLU A 173 -8.86 36.44 25.22
N VAL A 174 -8.49 37.73 25.32
CA VAL A 174 -8.29 38.56 24.12
C VAL A 174 -7.01 38.16 23.37
N LEU A 175 -5.92 37.82 24.07
CA LEU A 175 -4.70 37.32 23.42
C LEU A 175 -4.94 36.02 22.65
N ARG A 176 -5.81 35.12 23.13
CA ARG A 176 -6.22 33.94 22.37
C ARG A 176 -6.85 34.33 21.02
N ASP A 177 -7.72 35.34 21.02
CA ASP A 177 -8.37 35.83 19.81
C ASP A 177 -7.37 36.52 18.86
N VAL A 178 -6.41 37.28 19.40
CA VAL A 178 -5.32 37.89 18.62
C VAL A 178 -4.45 36.80 17.97
N ARG A 179 -4.10 35.75 18.72
CA ARG A 179 -3.34 34.59 18.20
C ARG A 179 -4.05 33.91 17.04
N GLN A 180 -5.36 33.72 17.15
CA GLN A 180 -6.17 33.15 16.06
C GLN A 180 -6.16 34.03 14.81
N ARG A 181 -6.27 35.36 14.95
CA ARG A 181 -6.19 36.29 13.81
C ARG A 181 -4.80 36.27 13.16
N HIS A 182 -3.74 36.20 13.96
CA HIS A 182 -2.37 36.13 13.45
C HIS A 182 -2.12 34.81 12.70
N ALA A 183 -2.54 33.68 13.28
CA ALA A 183 -2.46 32.38 12.64
C ALA A 183 -3.25 32.36 11.31
N ALA A 184 -4.44 32.98 11.29
CA ALA A 184 -5.24 33.11 10.08
C ALA A 184 -4.56 33.97 9.00
N ALA A 185 -3.93 35.09 9.39
CA ALA A 185 -3.18 35.93 8.47
C ALA A 185 -2.04 35.15 7.78
N ALA A 186 -1.26 34.39 8.58
CA ALA A 186 -0.17 33.57 8.05
C ALA A 186 -0.68 32.43 7.15
N ALA A 187 -1.72 31.70 7.59
CA ALA A 187 -2.25 30.56 6.83
C ALA A 187 -2.85 31.01 5.50
N ASN A 188 -3.59 32.13 5.51
CA ASN A 188 -4.16 32.67 4.28
C ASN A 188 -3.09 33.19 3.32
N TRP A 189 -2.00 33.76 3.84
CA TRP A 189 -0.86 34.12 2.99
C TRP A 189 -0.26 32.89 2.32
N ILE A 190 -0.03 31.79 3.05
CA ILE A 190 0.48 30.54 2.46
C ILE A 190 -0.42 30.06 1.34
N TRP A 191 -1.74 30.11 1.53
CA TRP A 191 -2.72 29.72 0.51
C TRP A 191 -2.71 30.57 -0.75
N THR A 192 -2.05 31.73 -0.74
CA THR A 192 -1.86 32.55 -1.95
C THR A 192 -0.60 32.17 -2.75
N LEU A 193 0.25 31.31 -2.21
CA LEU A 193 1.47 30.88 -2.87
C LEU A 193 1.17 29.79 -3.93
N PRO A 194 2.02 29.63 -4.96
CA PRO A 194 1.83 28.60 -5.98
C PRO A 194 1.88 27.16 -5.46
N VAL A 195 2.60 26.92 -4.36
CA VAL A 195 2.82 25.59 -3.76
C VAL A 195 2.57 25.64 -2.25
N PRO A 196 1.31 25.87 -1.83
CA PRO A 196 0.97 26.19 -0.43
C PRO A 196 1.35 25.07 0.54
N GLY A 197 1.08 23.80 0.18
CA GLY A 197 1.41 22.66 1.04
C GLY A 197 2.91 22.46 1.24
N THR A 198 3.73 22.65 0.21
CA THR A 198 5.19 22.59 0.35
C THR A 198 5.73 23.66 1.30
N VAL A 199 5.25 24.90 1.18
CA VAL A 199 5.70 25.99 2.05
C VAL A 199 5.21 25.78 3.48
N MET A 200 3.96 25.36 3.66
CA MET A 200 3.42 25.01 4.97
C MET A 200 4.22 23.87 5.61
N ASN A 201 4.60 22.86 4.83
CA ASN A 201 5.39 21.74 5.31
C ASN A 201 6.73 22.19 5.92
N THR A 202 7.47 23.03 5.20
CA THR A 202 8.74 23.58 5.68
C THR A 202 8.56 24.33 7.00
N VAL A 203 7.48 25.11 7.14
CA VAL A 203 7.20 25.83 8.38
C VAL A 203 6.87 24.86 9.50
N VAL A 204 5.96 23.92 9.28
CA VAL A 204 5.53 22.95 10.29
C VAL A 204 6.70 22.11 10.80
N GLU A 205 7.54 21.58 9.91
CA GLU A 205 8.71 20.79 10.29
C GLU A 205 9.67 21.60 11.19
N HIS A 206 10.00 22.82 10.79
CA HIS A 206 10.87 23.69 11.57
C HIS A 206 10.29 24.04 12.95
N GLU A 207 9.01 24.41 13.01
CA GLU A 207 8.37 24.78 14.27
C GLU A 207 8.21 23.57 15.21
N LEU A 208 7.98 22.37 14.67
CA LEU A 208 7.95 21.13 15.47
C LEU A 208 9.32 20.79 16.07
N GLU A 209 10.41 21.06 15.35
CA GLU A 209 11.77 20.89 15.87
C GLU A 209 12.12 21.95 16.94
N SER A 210 11.66 23.19 16.75
CA SER A 210 11.97 24.32 17.62
C SER A 210 11.16 24.31 18.91
N ASN A 211 9.82 24.29 18.81
CA ASN A 211 8.91 24.31 19.95
C ASN A 211 7.61 23.54 19.66
N PRO A 212 7.59 22.22 19.88
CA PRO A 212 6.45 21.37 19.52
C PRO A 212 5.16 21.64 20.30
N ASP A 213 5.26 22.30 21.45
CA ASP A 213 4.11 22.66 22.29
C ASP A 213 3.57 24.07 22.00
N SER A 214 4.12 24.76 20.99
CA SER A 214 3.69 26.10 20.58
C SER A 214 2.17 26.14 20.34
N SER A 215 1.52 27.03 21.09
CA SER A 215 0.09 27.28 20.96
C SER A 215 -0.28 27.97 19.64
N PHE A 216 0.67 28.69 19.03
CA PHE A 216 0.50 29.33 17.73
C PHE A 216 0.48 28.29 16.61
N LEU A 217 1.47 27.39 16.59
CA LEU A 217 1.60 26.32 15.59
C LEU A 217 0.30 25.50 15.46
N ARG A 218 -0.32 25.15 16.60
CA ARG A 218 -1.60 24.44 16.61
C ARG A 218 -2.70 25.17 15.82
N HIS A 219 -2.95 26.43 16.15
CA HIS A 219 -4.01 27.22 15.48
C HIS A 219 -3.66 27.47 14.00
N PHE A 220 -2.37 27.63 13.70
CA PHE A 220 -1.89 27.82 12.35
C PHE A 220 -2.15 26.60 11.47
N VAL A 221 -1.84 25.40 11.94
CA VAL A 221 -2.16 24.14 11.25
C VAL A 221 -3.67 23.93 11.14
N GLU A 222 -4.44 24.18 12.21
CA GLU A 222 -5.91 24.04 12.20
C GLU A 222 -6.58 24.94 11.15
N ILE A 223 -6.13 26.19 11.00
CA ILE A 223 -6.68 27.10 10.01
C ILE A 223 -6.26 26.69 8.60
N TYR A 224 -4.98 26.35 8.40
CA TYR A 224 -4.50 25.82 7.13
C TYR A 224 -5.34 24.61 6.68
N ASP A 225 -5.54 23.67 7.60
CA ASP A 225 -6.31 22.45 7.38
C ASP A 225 -7.76 22.76 6.97
N LYS A 226 -8.43 23.63 7.73
CA LYS A 226 -9.80 24.06 7.42
C LYS A 226 -9.92 24.66 6.01
N GLU A 227 -8.94 25.44 5.58
CA GLU A 227 -8.93 26.06 4.25
C GLU A 227 -8.58 25.07 3.13
N SER A 228 -7.91 23.94 3.45
CA SER A 228 -7.60 22.86 2.50
C SER A 228 -8.84 22.05 2.08
N GLU A 229 -9.86 21.99 2.94
CA GLU A 229 -10.98 21.05 2.82
C GLU A 229 -11.70 21.08 1.47
N PRO A 230 -12.04 22.24 0.86
CA PRO A 230 -12.73 22.26 -0.42
C PRO A 230 -11.94 21.58 -1.55
N GLN A 231 -10.61 21.74 -1.56
CA GLN A 231 -9.75 21.15 -2.58
C GLN A 231 -9.57 19.65 -2.33
N LEU A 232 -9.33 19.27 -1.08
CA LEU A 232 -9.22 17.85 -0.70
C LEU A 232 -10.52 17.09 -1.00
N ALA A 233 -11.69 17.69 -0.76
CA ALA A 233 -12.97 17.08 -1.10
C ALA A 233 -13.08 16.75 -2.61
N ILE A 234 -12.68 17.67 -3.50
CA ILE A 234 -12.68 17.45 -4.95
C ILE A 234 -11.72 16.31 -5.34
N ILE A 235 -10.53 16.28 -4.75
CA ILE A 235 -9.53 15.22 -5.00
C ILE A 235 -10.08 13.87 -4.53
N LYS A 236 -10.68 13.82 -3.33
CA LYS A 236 -11.31 12.61 -2.79
C LYS A 236 -12.40 12.08 -3.71
N ASP A 237 -13.31 12.93 -4.17
CA ASP A 237 -14.39 12.54 -5.08
C ASP A 237 -13.83 12.03 -6.42
N SER A 238 -12.73 12.64 -6.90
CA SER A 238 -12.02 12.19 -8.11
C SER A 238 -11.36 10.82 -7.91
N ILE A 239 -10.78 10.56 -6.74
CA ILE A 239 -10.22 9.25 -6.38
C ILE A 239 -11.34 8.22 -6.33
N ILE A 240 -12.47 8.52 -5.69
CA ILE A 240 -13.63 7.61 -5.64
C ILE A 240 -14.07 7.24 -7.06
N ALA A 241 -14.33 8.23 -7.91
CA ALA A 241 -14.75 7.97 -9.29
C ALA A 241 -13.72 7.15 -10.09
N ALA A 242 -12.42 7.44 -9.92
CA ALA A 242 -11.36 6.69 -10.59
C ALA A 242 -11.27 5.23 -10.08
N THR A 243 -11.47 5.02 -8.77
CA THR A 243 -11.48 3.66 -8.20
C THR A 243 -12.71 2.86 -8.62
N GLU A 244 -13.88 3.48 -8.75
CA GLU A 244 -15.09 2.84 -9.28
C GLU A 244 -14.90 2.41 -10.74
N ALA A 245 -14.33 3.27 -11.58
CA ALA A 245 -14.03 2.93 -12.97
C ALA A 245 -13.01 1.77 -13.10
N ALA A 246 -12.03 1.71 -12.20
CA ALA A 246 -11.03 0.65 -12.19
C ALA A 246 -11.58 -0.73 -11.77
N GLN A 247 -12.71 -0.79 -11.05
CA GLN A 247 -13.32 -2.06 -10.59
C GLN A 247 -13.83 -2.92 -11.75
N GLU A 248 -14.19 -2.32 -12.88
CA GLU A 248 -14.67 -3.06 -14.06
C GLU A 248 -13.56 -3.86 -14.77
N VAL A 249 -12.29 -3.64 -14.41
CA VAL A 249 -11.12 -4.34 -14.98
C VAL A 249 -11.14 -4.33 -16.52
N SER A 250 -11.42 -3.16 -17.08
CA SER A 250 -11.46 -2.94 -18.52
C SER A 250 -10.05 -2.84 -19.13
N HIS A 251 -9.98 -2.71 -20.46
CA HIS A 251 -8.72 -2.44 -21.16
C HIS A 251 -8.02 -1.15 -20.73
N ASP A 252 -8.76 -0.20 -20.15
CA ASP A 252 -8.25 1.09 -19.68
C ASP A 252 -7.73 1.06 -18.23
N LEU A 253 -7.72 -0.12 -17.57
CA LEU A 253 -7.35 -0.24 -16.16
C LEU A 253 -6.04 0.49 -15.83
N MET A 254 -4.98 0.28 -16.62
CA MET A 254 -3.69 0.94 -16.36
C MET A 254 -3.74 2.46 -16.43
N SER A 255 -4.64 3.02 -17.24
CA SER A 255 -4.88 4.47 -17.29
C SER A 255 -5.54 4.94 -15.99
N HIS A 256 -6.54 4.20 -15.50
CA HIS A 256 -7.19 4.48 -14.22
C HIS A 256 -6.22 4.37 -13.04
N ILE A 257 -5.36 3.36 -13.01
CA ILE A 257 -4.31 3.20 -11.97
C ILE A 257 -3.39 4.42 -11.94
N LYS A 258 -2.86 4.84 -13.09
CA LYS A 258 -2.01 6.04 -13.19
C LYS A 258 -2.73 7.32 -12.77
N ASN A 259 -4.03 7.43 -13.07
CA ASN A 259 -4.82 8.57 -12.62
C ASN A 259 -4.97 8.58 -11.09
N ILE A 260 -5.23 7.42 -10.47
CA ILE A 260 -5.30 7.30 -9.00
C ILE A 260 -3.95 7.68 -8.38
N GLU A 261 -2.84 7.17 -8.91
CA GLU A 261 -1.49 7.54 -8.45
C GLU A 261 -1.28 9.06 -8.50
N LYS A 262 -1.69 9.72 -9.60
CA LYS A 262 -1.55 11.17 -9.73
C LYS A 262 -2.42 11.95 -8.75
N LEU A 263 -3.64 11.48 -8.49
CA LEU A 263 -4.54 12.07 -7.52
C LEU A 263 -4.01 11.92 -6.09
N LEU A 264 -3.40 10.77 -5.76
CA LEU A 264 -2.73 10.56 -4.48
C LEU A 264 -1.55 11.53 -4.30
N GLU A 265 -0.70 11.71 -5.31
CA GLU A 265 0.37 12.73 -5.27
C GLU A 265 -0.16 14.15 -5.07
N THR A 266 -1.33 14.46 -5.65
CA THR A 266 -1.94 15.79 -5.54
C THR A 266 -2.55 16.01 -4.16
N TRP A 267 -3.14 14.96 -3.57
CA TRP A 267 -3.59 14.96 -2.18
C TRP A 267 -2.45 15.24 -1.22
N ASP A 268 -1.36 14.49 -1.39
CA ASP A 268 -0.13 14.58 -0.58
C ASP A 268 0.45 15.99 -0.59
N ALA A 269 0.61 16.57 -1.78
CA ALA A 269 1.18 17.91 -1.97
C ALA A 269 0.43 19.03 -1.23
N ILE A 270 -0.82 18.80 -0.83
CA ILE A 270 -1.64 19.73 -0.04
C ILE A 270 -1.66 19.32 1.44
N ASN A 271 -1.87 18.04 1.74
CA ASN A 271 -2.22 17.59 3.08
C ASN A 271 -1.02 17.12 3.93
N GLN A 272 0.17 16.93 3.34
CA GLN A 272 1.41 16.55 4.02
C GLN A 272 1.67 17.31 5.34
N PRO A 273 1.61 18.65 5.41
CA PRO A 273 1.83 19.38 6.67
C PRO A 273 0.87 18.97 7.80
N VAL A 274 -0.38 18.63 7.47
CA VAL A 274 -1.38 18.21 8.44
C VAL A 274 -1.12 16.77 8.91
N GLN A 275 -0.65 15.90 8.01
CA GLN A 275 -0.27 14.52 8.32
C GLN A 275 0.94 14.47 9.27
N ILE A 276 1.99 15.23 8.97
CA ILE A 276 3.19 15.33 9.83
C ILE A 276 2.82 15.89 11.21
N TYR A 277 2.04 16.96 11.25
CA TYR A 277 1.59 17.53 12.52
C TYR A 277 0.77 16.52 13.34
N SER A 278 -0.14 15.79 12.69
CA SER A 278 -0.95 14.75 13.35
C SER A 278 -0.07 13.63 13.90
N GLN A 279 0.86 13.13 13.09
CA GLN A 279 1.80 12.07 13.49
C GLN A 279 2.63 12.49 14.70
N PHE A 280 3.14 13.72 14.70
CA PHE A 280 3.89 14.26 15.84
C PHE A 280 3.06 14.25 17.13
N ARG A 281 1.75 14.50 17.03
CA ARG A 281 0.81 14.42 18.17
C ARG A 281 0.38 12.99 18.54
N GLY A 282 0.93 11.97 17.89
CA GLY A 282 0.55 10.57 18.08
C GLY A 282 -0.84 10.25 17.52
N GLN A 283 -1.28 11.00 16.51
CA GLN A 283 -2.58 10.87 15.86
C GLN A 283 -2.41 10.53 14.38
N GLU A 284 -3.36 9.81 13.80
CA GLU A 284 -3.42 9.59 12.35
C GLU A 284 -4.43 10.54 11.71
N GLU A 285 -4.05 11.15 10.58
CA GLU A 285 -4.93 12.09 9.88
C GLU A 285 -6.12 11.34 9.24
N GLY A 286 -7.33 11.76 9.63
CA GLY A 286 -8.54 10.98 9.38
C GLY A 286 -8.96 10.90 7.91
N ARG A 287 -8.76 11.95 7.11
CA ARG A 287 -9.18 11.94 5.69
C ARG A 287 -8.23 11.10 4.84
N SER A 288 -6.92 11.18 5.07
CA SER A 288 -5.89 10.36 4.42
C SER A 288 -6.13 8.88 4.71
N LYS A 289 -6.51 8.54 5.95
CA LYS A 289 -6.92 7.18 6.29
C LYS A 289 -8.12 6.69 5.49
N GLN A 290 -9.12 7.55 5.25
CA GLN A 290 -10.28 7.20 4.41
C GLN A 290 -9.87 6.99 2.94
N ILE A 291 -8.99 7.83 2.39
CA ILE A 291 -8.45 7.64 1.03
C ILE A 291 -7.73 6.31 0.92
N TYR A 292 -6.87 6.00 1.89
CA TYR A 292 -6.22 4.69 1.99
C TYR A 292 -7.22 3.53 1.98
N GLU A 293 -8.28 3.58 2.80
CA GLU A 293 -9.29 2.52 2.87
C GLU A 293 -10.02 2.32 1.53
N ILE A 294 -10.35 3.41 0.83
CA ILE A 294 -11.00 3.39 -0.48
C ILE A 294 -10.10 2.70 -1.52
N VAL A 295 -8.84 3.13 -1.64
CA VAL A 295 -7.92 2.59 -2.65
C VAL A 295 -7.48 1.18 -2.28
N ARG A 296 -7.23 0.87 -1.00
CA ARG A 296 -6.89 -0.49 -0.56
C ARG A 296 -8.01 -1.48 -0.87
N LYS A 297 -9.28 -1.08 -0.77
CA LYS A 297 -10.42 -1.91 -1.18
C LYS A 297 -10.33 -2.29 -2.66
N LEU A 298 -9.95 -1.37 -3.53
CA LEU A 298 -9.69 -1.65 -4.94
C LEU A 298 -8.49 -2.62 -5.09
N CYS A 299 -7.37 -2.40 -4.39
CA CYS A 299 -6.22 -3.32 -4.42
C CYS A 299 -6.63 -4.76 -4.09
N LEU A 300 -7.43 -4.93 -3.03
CA LEU A 300 -7.92 -6.25 -2.61
C LEU A 300 -8.84 -6.88 -3.66
N GLY A 301 -9.73 -6.11 -4.29
CA GLY A 301 -10.58 -6.60 -5.38
C GLY A 301 -9.75 -7.04 -6.59
N LEU A 302 -8.81 -6.20 -7.04
CA LEU A 302 -7.91 -6.51 -8.16
C LEU A 302 -7.11 -7.80 -7.90
N ALA A 303 -6.53 -7.93 -6.70
CA ALA A 303 -5.73 -9.11 -6.36
C ALA A 303 -6.58 -10.37 -6.18
N ASN A 304 -7.62 -10.31 -5.34
CA ASN A 304 -8.36 -11.51 -4.92
C ASN A 304 -9.38 -11.98 -5.96
N ASP A 305 -10.11 -11.05 -6.58
CA ASP A 305 -11.20 -11.40 -7.50
C ASP A 305 -10.71 -11.51 -8.96
N HIS A 306 -9.65 -10.79 -9.33
CA HIS A 306 -9.19 -10.71 -10.73
C HIS A 306 -7.77 -11.21 -10.97
N GLY A 307 -6.99 -11.53 -9.93
CA GLY A 307 -5.60 -11.98 -10.08
C GLY A 307 -4.68 -10.91 -10.71
N ARG A 308 -5.05 -9.63 -10.60
CA ARG A 308 -4.33 -8.45 -11.10
C ARG A 308 -3.35 -7.95 -10.04
N TYR A 309 -2.33 -8.77 -9.78
CA TYR A 309 -1.36 -8.54 -8.69
C TYR A 309 -0.44 -7.36 -8.96
N ASP A 310 0.03 -7.17 -10.20
CA ASP A 310 0.91 -6.06 -10.57
C ASP A 310 0.20 -4.70 -10.40
N GLU A 311 -1.07 -4.61 -10.80
CA GLU A 311 -1.85 -3.38 -10.64
C GLU A 311 -2.16 -3.09 -9.17
N ALA A 312 -2.51 -4.12 -8.39
CA ALA A 312 -2.69 -3.99 -6.94
C ALA A 312 -1.39 -3.59 -6.22
N LEU A 313 -0.24 -4.10 -6.69
CA LEU A 313 1.09 -3.77 -6.17
C LEU A 313 1.44 -2.30 -6.45
N ASN A 314 1.18 -1.82 -7.66
CA ASN A 314 1.39 -0.41 -8.03
C ASN A 314 0.60 0.54 -7.11
N LEU A 315 -0.69 0.28 -6.93
CA LEU A 315 -1.54 1.07 -6.04
C LEU A 315 -1.09 1.01 -4.58
N SER A 316 -0.73 -0.19 -4.08
CA SER A 316 -0.28 -0.35 -2.69
C SER A 316 1.05 0.38 -2.44
N THR A 317 1.94 0.37 -3.44
CA THR A 317 3.21 1.12 -3.39
C THR A 317 2.96 2.62 -3.43
N ALA A 318 2.03 3.09 -4.28
CA ALA A 318 1.64 4.49 -4.32
C ALA A 318 1.04 4.95 -2.98
N LEU A 319 0.15 4.16 -2.38
CA LEU A 319 -0.38 4.43 -1.05
C LEU A 319 0.70 4.54 0.02
N LEU A 320 1.70 3.66 0.01
CA LEU A 320 2.79 3.69 1.00
C LEU A 320 3.68 4.92 0.82
N LYS A 321 3.87 5.36 -0.43
CA LYS A 321 4.61 6.58 -0.75
C LYS A 321 3.85 7.84 -0.29
N THR A 322 2.52 7.84 -0.40
CA THR A 322 1.65 8.98 -0.07
C THR A 322 1.31 9.06 1.42
N PHE A 323 1.30 7.94 2.15
CA PHE A 323 0.90 7.93 3.56
C PHE A 323 1.92 7.27 4.50
N PRO A 324 3.22 7.60 4.44
CA PRO A 324 4.21 7.03 5.35
C PRO A 324 4.01 7.47 6.82
N GLU A 325 3.36 8.62 7.06
CA GLU A 325 3.11 9.20 8.39
C GLU A 325 1.98 8.49 9.15
N LEU A 326 1.13 7.73 8.44
CA LEU A 326 0.04 6.97 9.02
C LEU A 326 0.59 5.60 9.45
N GLU A 327 1.20 5.52 10.63
CA GLU A 327 1.99 4.34 11.06
C GLU A 327 1.26 3.00 10.91
N SER A 328 -0.02 2.91 11.33
CA SER A 328 -0.77 1.66 11.24
C SER A 328 -1.07 1.27 9.79
N VAL A 329 -1.28 2.27 8.94
CA VAL A 329 -1.52 2.10 7.50
C VAL A 329 -0.24 1.67 6.79
N ALA A 330 0.87 2.36 7.06
CA ALA A 330 2.17 2.09 6.45
C ALA A 330 2.65 0.66 6.76
N GLU A 331 2.51 0.20 8.01
CA GLU A 331 2.88 -1.17 8.37
C GLU A 331 2.03 -2.21 7.66
N SER A 332 0.71 -1.97 7.56
CA SER A 332 -0.17 -2.85 6.81
C SER A 332 0.17 -2.89 5.32
N LEU A 333 0.53 -1.75 4.72
CA LEU A 333 0.90 -1.65 3.30
C LEU A 333 2.20 -2.37 2.99
N LYS A 334 3.20 -2.33 3.87
CA LYS A 334 4.44 -3.11 3.71
C LYS A 334 4.13 -4.61 3.61
N GLY A 335 3.26 -5.12 4.49
CA GLY A 335 2.82 -6.51 4.46
C GLY A 335 2.04 -6.87 3.18
N ASP A 336 1.17 -5.97 2.72
CA ASP A 336 0.43 -6.14 1.46
C ASP A 336 1.38 -6.19 0.26
N ILE A 337 2.34 -5.26 0.17
CA ILE A 337 3.34 -5.17 -0.90
C ILE A 337 4.14 -6.47 -0.99
N THR A 338 4.73 -6.96 0.11
CA THR A 338 5.47 -8.22 0.12
C THR A 338 4.61 -9.41 -0.33
N SER A 339 3.35 -9.44 0.08
CA SER A 339 2.40 -10.48 -0.32
C SER A 339 2.10 -10.43 -1.82
N LEU A 340 1.89 -9.22 -2.36
CA LEU A 340 1.59 -8.98 -3.77
C LEU A 340 2.79 -9.27 -4.67
N GLU A 341 4.01 -8.90 -4.27
CA GLU A 341 5.25 -9.26 -4.98
C GLU A 341 5.39 -10.79 -5.13
N THR A 342 5.19 -11.51 -4.02
CA THR A 342 5.22 -12.97 -4.00
C THR A 342 4.16 -13.57 -4.94
N LEU A 343 2.94 -13.03 -4.91
CA LEU A 343 1.83 -13.49 -5.74
C LEU A 343 2.04 -13.18 -7.23
N ALA A 344 2.57 -12.00 -7.56
CA ALA A 344 2.90 -11.61 -8.92
C ALA A 344 4.00 -12.52 -9.50
N GLU A 345 5.04 -12.82 -8.73
CA GLU A 345 6.09 -13.75 -9.13
C GLU A 345 5.54 -15.18 -9.35
N GLN A 346 4.74 -15.68 -8.41
CA GLN A 346 4.10 -16.99 -8.55
C GLN A 346 3.19 -17.06 -9.78
N LYS A 347 2.41 -16.01 -10.05
CA LYS A 347 1.55 -15.92 -11.24
C LYS A 347 2.38 -15.94 -12.52
N LYS A 348 3.45 -15.15 -12.59
CA LYS A 348 4.35 -15.11 -13.75
C LYS A 348 4.98 -16.48 -14.03
N LEU A 349 5.38 -17.21 -12.99
CA LEU A 349 5.89 -18.58 -13.12
C LEU A 349 4.80 -19.54 -13.62
N SER A 350 3.57 -19.44 -13.09
CA SER A 350 2.42 -20.24 -13.53
C SER A 350 2.12 -19.99 -15.01
N ASP A 351 1.97 -18.72 -15.41
CA ASP A 351 1.63 -18.34 -16.78
C ASP A 351 2.68 -18.83 -17.80
N GLN A 352 3.95 -18.97 -17.40
CA GLN A 352 5.01 -19.56 -18.22
C GLN A 352 4.97 -21.10 -18.29
N LEU A 353 4.49 -21.76 -17.24
CA LEU A 353 4.50 -23.23 -17.11
C LEU A 353 3.20 -23.88 -17.60
N ASP A 354 2.05 -23.21 -17.42
CA ASP A 354 0.71 -23.72 -17.74
C ASP A 354 0.57 -24.23 -19.19
N PRO A 355 1.11 -23.55 -20.23
CA PRO A 355 1.06 -24.07 -21.60
C PRO A 355 1.74 -25.43 -21.79
N LEU A 356 2.77 -25.74 -20.98
CA LEU A 356 3.44 -27.04 -20.99
C LEU A 356 2.60 -28.09 -20.26
N VAL A 357 2.06 -27.75 -19.08
CA VAL A 357 1.21 -28.66 -18.31
C VAL A 357 -0.01 -29.06 -19.13
N GLU A 358 -0.71 -28.09 -19.72
CA GLU A 358 -1.86 -28.38 -20.58
C GLU A 358 -1.50 -29.21 -21.81
N ALA A 359 -0.36 -28.92 -22.46
CA ALA A 359 0.09 -29.70 -23.60
C ALA A 359 0.37 -31.15 -23.18
N CYS A 360 0.99 -31.36 -22.01
CA CYS A 360 1.23 -32.70 -21.47
C CYS A 360 -0.06 -33.43 -21.12
N ASP A 361 -1.04 -32.76 -20.51
CA ASP A 361 -2.33 -33.38 -20.17
C ASP A 361 -3.15 -33.73 -21.42
N ARG A 362 -3.14 -32.86 -22.45
CA ARG A 362 -3.67 -33.20 -23.78
C ARG A 362 -2.95 -34.42 -24.37
N ALA A 363 -1.64 -34.52 -24.17
CA ALA A 363 -0.83 -35.62 -24.67
C ALA A 363 -1.10 -36.94 -23.93
N LYS A 364 -1.31 -36.92 -22.60
CA LYS A 364 -1.76 -38.08 -21.81
C LYS A 364 -3.10 -38.61 -22.33
N ASN A 365 -4.05 -37.71 -22.58
CA ASN A 365 -5.36 -38.06 -23.12
C ASN A 365 -5.32 -38.55 -24.59
N ASN A 366 -4.20 -38.36 -25.30
CA ASN A 366 -3.99 -38.78 -26.69
C ASN A 366 -2.76 -39.69 -26.85
N ALA A 367 -2.47 -40.53 -25.84
CA ALA A 367 -1.25 -41.31 -25.75
C ALA A 367 -0.91 -42.15 -26.99
N THR A 368 -1.90 -42.76 -27.66
CA THR A 368 -1.68 -43.55 -28.88
C THR A 368 -1.14 -42.71 -30.03
N SER A 369 -1.65 -41.49 -30.21
CA SER A 369 -1.21 -40.57 -31.27
C SER A 369 0.18 -39.99 -30.97
N LEU A 370 0.41 -39.66 -29.70
CA LEU A 370 1.72 -39.23 -29.20
C LEU A 370 2.77 -40.33 -29.42
N SER A 371 2.46 -41.57 -29.03
CA SER A 371 3.33 -42.73 -29.20
C SER A 371 3.73 -42.95 -30.66
N LYS A 372 2.77 -42.91 -31.59
CA LYS A 372 3.04 -43.01 -33.03
C LYS A 372 3.99 -41.90 -33.50
N SER A 373 3.73 -40.67 -33.08
CA SER A 373 4.55 -39.51 -33.46
C SER A 373 5.99 -39.62 -32.93
N LEU A 374 6.16 -40.01 -31.67
CA LEU A 374 7.47 -40.24 -31.05
C LEU A 374 8.24 -41.36 -31.77
N LYS A 375 7.56 -42.45 -32.15
CA LYS A 375 8.20 -43.58 -32.86
C LYS A 375 8.62 -43.24 -34.30
N ILE A 376 7.95 -42.29 -34.94
CA ILE A 376 8.29 -41.83 -36.30
C ILE A 376 9.52 -40.93 -36.29
N GLY A 377 9.58 -39.95 -35.38
CA GLY A 377 10.53 -38.83 -35.49
C GLY A 377 11.18 -38.41 -34.18
N GLY A 378 11.03 -39.17 -33.10
CA GLY A 378 11.53 -38.81 -31.78
C GLY A 378 10.86 -37.56 -31.20
N PHE A 379 11.49 -36.93 -30.21
CA PHE A 379 10.99 -35.70 -29.59
C PHE A 379 11.28 -34.46 -30.44
N THR A 380 10.51 -34.28 -31.52
CA THR A 380 10.72 -33.17 -32.47
C THR A 380 9.40 -32.46 -32.82
N VAL A 381 9.52 -31.22 -33.29
CA VAL A 381 8.37 -30.38 -33.68
C VAL A 381 7.65 -30.93 -34.91
N GLY A 382 8.33 -31.75 -35.72
CA GLY A 382 7.79 -32.37 -36.95
C GLY A 382 6.86 -33.56 -36.72
N GLY A 383 6.63 -33.97 -35.47
CA GLY A 383 5.56 -34.92 -35.14
C GLY A 383 4.17 -34.30 -35.28
N GLY A 384 3.12 -35.13 -35.26
CA GLY A 384 1.73 -34.65 -35.29
C GLY A 384 1.43 -33.63 -34.18
N LYS A 385 0.32 -32.90 -34.32
CA LYS A 385 -0.05 -31.72 -33.50
C LYS A 385 0.25 -31.87 -32.00
N VAL A 386 -0.16 -33.00 -31.39
CA VAL A 386 0.02 -33.28 -29.96
C VAL A 386 1.48 -33.23 -29.52
N LEU A 387 2.39 -33.85 -30.28
CA LEU A 387 3.82 -33.84 -29.95
C LEU A 387 4.44 -32.46 -30.21
N SER A 388 4.03 -31.81 -31.31
CA SER A 388 4.50 -30.46 -31.65
C SER A 388 4.18 -29.46 -30.53
N ASP A 389 2.98 -29.51 -29.97
CA ASP A 389 2.55 -28.65 -28.87
C ASP A 389 3.40 -28.88 -27.61
N VAL A 390 3.64 -30.14 -27.22
CA VAL A 390 4.51 -30.49 -26.08
C VAL A 390 5.93 -29.97 -26.29
N VAL A 391 6.53 -30.20 -27.47
CA VAL A 391 7.91 -29.78 -27.76
C VAL A 391 8.03 -28.25 -27.77
N LYS A 392 7.06 -27.53 -28.34
CA LYS A 392 7.05 -26.06 -28.36
C LYS A 392 6.90 -25.49 -26.96
N SER A 393 5.91 -25.92 -26.20
CA SER A 393 5.68 -25.46 -24.83
C SER A 393 6.84 -25.81 -23.90
N PHE A 394 7.46 -26.99 -24.07
CA PHE A 394 8.66 -27.38 -23.30
C PHE A 394 9.84 -26.45 -23.58
N ASN A 395 10.10 -26.14 -24.85
CA ASN A 395 11.18 -25.24 -25.22
C ASN A 395 10.92 -23.80 -24.75
N ALA A 396 9.67 -23.34 -24.75
CA ALA A 396 9.30 -22.04 -24.20
C ALA A 396 9.54 -22.01 -22.68
N ALA A 397 8.99 -22.96 -21.93
CA ALA A 397 9.14 -23.06 -20.48
C ALA A 397 10.62 -23.19 -20.06
N ARG A 398 11.38 -24.07 -20.71
CA ARG A 398 12.81 -24.26 -20.40
C ARG A 398 13.66 -23.00 -20.63
N LYS A 399 13.29 -22.15 -21.58
CA LYS A 399 14.01 -20.90 -21.88
C LYS A 399 13.53 -19.72 -21.02
N GLY A 400 12.26 -19.71 -20.62
CA GLY A 400 11.62 -18.61 -19.90
C GLY A 400 11.70 -18.71 -18.38
N LEU A 401 11.75 -19.93 -17.83
CA LEU A 401 11.73 -20.15 -16.39
C LEU A 401 13.11 -19.88 -15.74
N PRO A 402 13.14 -19.27 -14.53
CA PRO A 402 14.36 -19.11 -13.74
C PRO A 402 15.02 -20.46 -13.40
N GLU A 403 14.21 -21.49 -13.14
CA GLU A 403 14.65 -22.86 -12.92
C GLU A 403 14.18 -23.78 -14.06
N PRO A 404 15.01 -23.98 -15.12
CA PRO A 404 14.63 -24.80 -16.27
C PRO A 404 14.27 -26.25 -15.91
N GLY A 405 14.80 -26.76 -14.78
CA GLY A 405 14.57 -28.11 -14.29
C GLY A 405 13.09 -28.45 -14.06
N VAL A 406 12.26 -27.46 -13.72
CA VAL A 406 10.81 -27.65 -13.51
C VAL A 406 10.14 -28.17 -14.79
N ALA A 407 10.49 -27.62 -15.95
CA ALA A 407 9.95 -28.08 -17.25
C ALA A 407 10.29 -29.55 -17.54
N PHE A 408 11.48 -30.01 -17.12
CA PHE A 408 11.89 -31.42 -17.26
C PHE A 408 11.09 -32.34 -16.35
N LEU A 409 10.73 -31.89 -15.14
CA LEU A 409 9.89 -32.66 -14.21
C LEU A 409 8.46 -32.83 -14.72
N VAL A 410 7.92 -31.84 -15.44
CA VAL A 410 6.60 -31.97 -16.10
C VAL A 410 6.65 -33.02 -17.22
N ILE A 411 7.70 -33.01 -18.05
CA ILE A 411 7.87 -34.04 -19.09
C ILE A 411 8.10 -35.44 -18.49
N ARG A 412 8.83 -35.52 -17.37
CA ARG A 412 9.02 -36.77 -16.62
C ARG A 412 7.69 -37.39 -16.23
N ASP A 413 6.73 -36.59 -15.76
CA ASP A 413 5.39 -37.06 -15.42
C ASP A 413 4.65 -37.64 -16.64
N LEU A 414 4.75 -36.97 -17.80
CA LEU A 414 4.22 -37.51 -19.06
C LEU A 414 4.88 -38.83 -19.46
N ALA A 415 6.20 -38.96 -19.31
CA ALA A 415 6.92 -40.21 -19.58
C ALA A 415 6.50 -41.35 -18.64
N LEU A 416 6.25 -41.04 -17.37
CA LEU A 416 5.74 -42.00 -16.39
C LEU A 416 4.32 -42.46 -16.74
N SER A 417 3.43 -41.56 -17.17
CA SER A 417 2.09 -41.91 -17.66
C SER A 417 2.16 -42.81 -18.90
N LEU A 418 3.03 -42.51 -19.88
CA LEU A 418 3.23 -43.37 -21.05
C LEU A 418 3.73 -44.78 -20.66
N ASN A 419 4.68 -44.86 -19.74
CA ASN A 419 5.23 -46.16 -19.32
C ASN A 419 4.21 -46.98 -18.51
N ASN A 420 3.54 -46.36 -17.54
CA ASN A 420 2.75 -47.06 -16.53
C ASN A 420 1.28 -47.19 -16.92
N GLU A 421 0.66 -46.10 -17.39
CA GLU A 421 -0.78 -46.05 -17.69
C GLU A 421 -1.05 -46.51 -19.12
N SER A 422 -0.18 -46.13 -20.06
CA SER A 422 -0.33 -46.53 -21.47
C SER A 422 0.43 -47.82 -21.83
N ASN A 423 1.22 -48.39 -20.91
CA ASN A 423 2.07 -49.57 -21.13
C ASN A 423 2.97 -49.46 -22.38
N ASP A 424 3.48 -48.26 -22.67
CA ASP A 424 4.33 -47.98 -23.82
C ASP A 424 5.73 -47.50 -23.41
N PRO A 425 6.59 -48.43 -22.94
CA PRO A 425 7.94 -48.09 -22.50
C PRO A 425 8.82 -47.57 -23.66
N GLN A 426 8.53 -47.91 -24.91
CA GLN A 426 9.26 -47.37 -26.06
C GLN A 426 8.99 -45.87 -26.22
N ALA A 427 7.73 -45.45 -26.19
CA ALA A 427 7.37 -44.04 -26.30
C ALA A 427 7.93 -43.23 -25.11
N ALA A 428 7.85 -43.77 -23.89
CA ALA A 428 8.43 -43.15 -22.71
C ALA A 428 9.96 -42.99 -22.82
N PHE A 429 10.67 -44.01 -23.34
CA PHE A 429 12.11 -43.91 -23.62
C PHE A 429 12.43 -42.81 -24.63
N LEU A 430 11.74 -42.78 -25.78
CA LEU A 430 11.98 -41.79 -26.84
C LEU A 430 11.72 -40.36 -26.37
N LEU A 431 10.72 -40.17 -25.50
CA LEU A 431 10.42 -38.89 -24.85
C LEU A 431 11.58 -38.46 -23.93
N LEU A 432 12.00 -39.31 -23.00
CA LEU A 432 13.09 -39.00 -22.05
C LEU A 432 14.42 -38.78 -22.77
N ASP A 433 14.74 -39.61 -23.76
CA ASP A 433 15.98 -39.50 -24.53
C ASP A 433 16.03 -38.20 -25.32
N GLY A 434 14.94 -37.84 -26.00
CA GLY A 434 14.85 -36.61 -26.75
C GLY A 434 14.95 -35.35 -25.89
N VAL A 435 14.35 -35.36 -24.69
CA VAL A 435 14.43 -34.23 -23.75
C VAL A 435 15.82 -34.11 -23.13
N LEU A 436 16.49 -35.22 -22.83
CA LEU A 436 17.88 -35.22 -22.36
C LEU A 436 18.85 -34.69 -23.41
N CYS A 437 18.59 -34.90 -24.71
CA CYS A 437 19.37 -34.29 -25.79
C CYS A 437 19.25 -32.75 -25.83
N LEU A 438 18.21 -32.18 -25.21
CA LEU A 438 17.98 -30.74 -25.12
C LEU A 438 18.45 -30.13 -23.78
N SER A 439 19.12 -30.91 -22.91
CA SER A 439 19.65 -30.38 -21.65
C SER A 439 20.85 -29.46 -21.89
N GLY A 440 20.76 -28.21 -21.43
CA GLY A 440 21.88 -27.26 -21.37
C GLY A 440 22.54 -27.21 -19.98
N GLY A 441 23.55 -26.36 -19.81
CA GLY A 441 24.33 -26.25 -18.56
C GLY A 441 23.56 -25.77 -17.32
N ASN A 442 22.38 -25.17 -17.50
CA ASN A 442 21.60 -24.53 -16.42
C ASN A 442 20.56 -25.46 -15.77
N VAL A 443 20.58 -26.77 -16.07
CA VAL A 443 19.69 -27.76 -15.45
C VAL A 443 20.44 -28.44 -14.28
N PRO A 444 19.87 -28.52 -13.07
CA PRO A 444 20.50 -29.20 -11.94
C PRO A 444 20.91 -30.64 -12.28
N LYS A 445 22.13 -31.03 -11.89
CA LYS A 445 22.69 -32.36 -12.20
C LYS A 445 21.83 -33.48 -11.62
N GLU A 446 21.25 -33.26 -10.45
CA GLU A 446 20.38 -34.21 -9.75
C GLU A 446 19.15 -34.58 -10.61
N ILE A 447 18.55 -33.60 -11.29
CA ILE A 447 17.42 -33.82 -12.19
C ILE A 447 17.88 -34.63 -13.41
N LEU A 448 19.01 -34.26 -14.02
CA LEU A 448 19.54 -34.96 -15.19
C LEU A 448 19.92 -36.41 -14.88
N ASP A 449 20.56 -36.67 -13.74
CA ASP A 449 20.95 -38.01 -13.33
C ASP A 449 19.72 -38.87 -13.05
N LYS A 450 18.69 -38.30 -12.41
CA LYS A 450 17.41 -38.97 -12.21
C LYS A 450 16.74 -39.36 -13.54
N LEU A 451 16.69 -38.43 -14.51
CA LEU A 451 16.12 -38.72 -15.83
C LEU A 451 16.95 -39.74 -16.61
N ARG A 452 18.29 -39.72 -16.50
CA ARG A 452 19.16 -40.74 -17.11
C ARG A 452 18.92 -42.12 -16.50
N GLN A 453 18.75 -42.20 -15.19
CA GLN A 453 18.41 -43.42 -14.49
C GLN A 453 17.05 -43.96 -14.95
N GLU A 454 16.02 -43.11 -14.99
CA GLU A 454 14.68 -43.49 -15.46
C GLU A 454 14.68 -43.91 -16.93
N ARG A 455 15.40 -43.18 -17.80
CA ARG A 455 15.63 -43.57 -19.20
C ARG A 455 16.27 -44.95 -19.30
N SER A 456 17.26 -45.26 -18.47
CA SER A 456 17.93 -46.57 -18.43
C SER A 456 16.96 -47.69 -18.08
N VAL A 457 16.14 -47.48 -17.04
CA VAL A 457 15.14 -48.46 -16.59
C VAL A 457 14.07 -48.70 -17.67
N VAL A 458 13.50 -47.63 -18.22
CA VAL A 458 12.46 -47.72 -19.25
C VAL A 458 13.00 -48.37 -20.53
N HIS A 459 14.23 -48.03 -20.95
CA HIS A 459 14.90 -48.66 -22.08
C HIS A 459 15.09 -50.16 -21.87
N LYS A 460 15.57 -50.55 -20.68
CA LYS A 460 15.73 -51.96 -20.30
C LYS A 460 14.40 -52.71 -20.40
N ASN A 461 13.35 -52.17 -19.79
CA ASN A 461 12.03 -52.81 -19.77
C ASN A 461 11.46 -52.98 -21.18
N TRP A 462 11.66 -51.99 -22.06
CA TRP A 462 11.28 -52.11 -23.46
C TRP A 462 12.07 -53.19 -24.20
N LYS A 463 13.42 -53.15 -24.15
CA LYS A 463 14.28 -54.06 -24.91
C LYS A 463 14.25 -55.49 -24.38
N MET A 464 14.01 -55.71 -23.10
CA MET A 464 13.81 -57.06 -22.57
C MET A 464 12.59 -57.76 -23.19
N LYS A 465 11.46 -57.04 -23.34
CA LYS A 465 10.29 -57.59 -24.04
C LYS A 465 10.61 -57.97 -25.50
N GLU A 466 11.47 -57.20 -26.17
CA GLU A 466 11.90 -57.51 -27.54
C GLU A 466 12.89 -58.68 -27.59
N LEU A 467 13.82 -58.75 -26.63
CA LEU A 467 14.76 -59.85 -26.49
C LEU A 467 14.04 -61.18 -26.28
N ASP A 468 12.99 -61.19 -25.45
CA ASP A 468 12.17 -62.38 -25.19
C ASP A 468 11.43 -62.84 -26.45
N ARG A 469 10.94 -61.92 -27.28
CA ARG A 469 10.30 -62.24 -28.57
C ARG A 469 11.27 -62.85 -29.57
N GLN A 470 12.53 -62.41 -29.57
CA GLN A 470 13.57 -62.90 -30.47
C GLN A 470 14.33 -64.13 -29.92
N ASN A 471 13.81 -64.76 -28.86
CA ASN A 471 14.44 -65.91 -28.24
C ASN A 471 14.68 -67.04 -29.27
N GLY A 472 15.94 -67.45 -29.40
CA GLY A 472 16.39 -68.45 -30.38
C GLY A 472 17.03 -67.87 -31.64
N ASN A 473 16.82 -66.59 -31.95
CA ASN A 473 17.52 -65.89 -33.04
C ASN A 473 18.78 -65.20 -32.50
N LEU A 474 19.90 -65.93 -32.42
CA LEU A 474 21.13 -65.47 -31.78
C LEU A 474 21.69 -64.16 -32.36
N ASN A 475 21.52 -63.91 -33.67
CA ASN A 475 22.00 -62.67 -34.30
C ASN A 475 21.18 -61.46 -33.84
N GLU A 476 19.85 -61.59 -33.82
CA GLU A 476 18.98 -60.48 -33.39
C GLU A 476 19.08 -60.27 -31.88
N MET A 477 19.20 -61.35 -31.09
CA MET A 477 19.45 -61.24 -29.65
C MET A 477 20.75 -60.49 -29.35
N LEU A 478 21.85 -60.76 -30.07
CA LEU A 478 23.11 -60.01 -29.90
C LEU A 478 22.94 -58.53 -30.20
N LYS A 479 22.24 -58.21 -31.28
CA LYS A 479 21.95 -56.83 -31.67
C LYS A 479 21.13 -56.11 -30.58
N ILE A 480 20.09 -56.75 -30.04
CA ILE A 480 19.28 -56.16 -28.96
C ILE A 480 20.11 -55.96 -27.69
N VAL A 481 20.97 -56.91 -27.31
CA VAL A 481 21.85 -56.76 -26.15
C VAL A 481 22.86 -55.62 -26.37
N ASP A 482 23.38 -55.45 -27.59
CA ASP A 482 24.24 -54.33 -27.95
C ASP A 482 23.53 -52.98 -27.83
N GLU A 483 22.28 -52.89 -28.29
CA GLU A 483 21.44 -51.71 -28.10
C GLU A 483 21.18 -51.43 -26.60
N MET A 484 20.90 -52.46 -25.79
CA MET A 484 20.70 -52.33 -24.34
C MET A 484 21.94 -51.81 -23.61
N LEU A 485 23.15 -52.19 -24.07
CA LEU A 485 24.40 -51.75 -23.46
C LEU A 485 24.60 -50.23 -23.57
N VAL A 486 24.05 -49.56 -24.58
CA VAL A 486 24.21 -48.11 -24.80
C VAL A 486 23.70 -47.29 -23.62
N TYR A 487 22.53 -47.63 -23.08
CA TYR A 487 21.86 -46.86 -22.02
C TYR A 487 21.86 -47.56 -20.66
N SER A 488 22.59 -48.67 -20.53
CA SER A 488 22.68 -49.44 -19.29
C SER A 488 23.43 -48.71 -18.18
N ASN A 489 22.90 -48.78 -16.95
CA ASN A 489 23.66 -48.39 -15.76
C ASN A 489 24.81 -49.39 -15.49
N SER A 490 25.72 -49.05 -14.58
CA SER A 490 26.91 -49.87 -14.26
C SER A 490 26.57 -51.31 -13.85
N THR A 491 25.47 -51.49 -13.12
CA THR A 491 25.02 -52.81 -12.66
C THR A 491 24.52 -53.64 -13.84
N ASP A 492 23.55 -53.12 -14.60
CA ASP A 492 22.94 -53.78 -15.74
C ASP A 492 23.97 -54.06 -16.86
N ARG A 493 24.95 -53.16 -17.06
CA ARG A 493 26.01 -53.31 -18.07
C ARG A 493 26.82 -54.58 -17.87
N ASN A 494 27.21 -54.88 -16.63
CA ASN A 494 27.96 -56.09 -16.30
C ASN A 494 27.14 -57.36 -16.62
N TYR A 495 25.84 -57.36 -16.34
CA TYR A 495 24.95 -58.47 -16.65
C TYR A 495 24.75 -58.64 -18.16
N LEU A 496 24.52 -57.54 -18.88
CA LEU A 496 24.35 -57.55 -20.33
C LEU A 496 25.62 -58.00 -21.06
N GLN A 497 26.82 -57.62 -20.59
CA GLN A 497 28.09 -58.13 -21.13
C GLN A 497 28.25 -59.64 -20.92
N LYS A 498 27.88 -60.15 -19.73
CA LYS A 498 27.86 -61.60 -19.48
C LYS A 498 26.87 -62.30 -20.40
N LEU A 499 25.68 -61.74 -20.59
CA LEU A 499 24.67 -62.27 -21.51
C LEU A 499 25.16 -62.28 -22.96
N LYS A 500 25.76 -61.18 -23.43
CA LYS A 500 26.39 -61.07 -24.75
C LYS A 500 27.40 -62.18 -24.98
N SER A 501 28.36 -62.35 -24.06
CA SER A 501 29.39 -63.39 -24.18
C SER A 501 28.82 -64.82 -24.22
N LYS A 502 27.71 -65.07 -23.51
CA LYS A 502 27.01 -66.37 -23.56
C LYS A 502 26.34 -66.60 -24.91
N ILE A 503 25.73 -65.57 -25.50
CA ILE A 503 25.09 -65.67 -26.82
C ILE A 503 26.16 -65.82 -27.93
N GLU A 504 27.28 -65.08 -27.85
CA GLU A 504 28.40 -65.19 -28.80
C GLU A 504 29.05 -66.57 -28.80
N ARG A 505 29.35 -67.13 -27.62
CA ARG A 505 29.90 -68.50 -27.52
C ARG A 505 28.97 -69.53 -28.16
N LYS A 506 27.64 -69.33 -28.06
CA LYS A 506 26.64 -70.22 -28.67
C LYS A 506 26.54 -70.05 -30.19
N ARG A 507 26.90 -68.89 -30.75
CA ARG A 507 26.94 -68.63 -32.21
C ARG A 507 27.98 -69.50 -32.93
N PHE A 508 29.08 -69.85 -32.24
CA PHE A 508 30.17 -70.66 -32.79
C PHE A 508 30.09 -72.16 -32.46
N ALA A 509 29.14 -72.60 -31.63
CA ALA A 509 29.00 -74.00 -31.22
C ALA A 509 28.03 -74.77 -32.14
N LYS A 510 28.56 -75.56 -33.08
CA LYS A 510 27.78 -76.19 -34.16
C LYS A 510 26.87 -77.36 -33.77
N LYS A 511 26.82 -77.83 -32.52
CA LYS A 511 25.90 -78.90 -32.08
C LYS A 511 25.66 -78.80 -30.58
N VAL A 512 24.42 -78.53 -30.14
CA VAL A 512 23.67 -79.15 -29.02
C VAL A 512 22.30 -78.46 -28.94
N LYS A 513 21.23 -79.19 -29.28
CA LYS A 513 19.85 -78.66 -29.44
C LYS A 513 19.04 -78.51 -28.13
N PHE A 514 19.55 -78.92 -26.96
CA PHE A 514 18.72 -79.02 -25.74
C PHE A 514 19.10 -78.09 -24.56
N ALA A 515 20.27 -77.45 -24.57
CA ALA A 515 20.73 -76.56 -23.49
C ALA A 515 20.43 -75.06 -23.73
N ILE A 516 19.59 -74.75 -24.73
CA ILE A 516 19.22 -73.38 -25.11
C ILE A 516 18.15 -72.81 -24.15
N TYR A 517 17.19 -73.65 -23.77
CA TYR A 517 16.03 -73.25 -22.96
C TYR A 517 16.37 -72.92 -21.50
N THR A 518 17.24 -73.69 -20.84
CA THR A 518 17.52 -73.54 -19.40
C THR A 518 18.40 -72.33 -19.06
N GLY A 519 19.36 -71.97 -19.93
CA GLY A 519 20.26 -70.84 -19.68
C GLY A 519 19.65 -69.47 -19.96
N ILE A 520 18.68 -69.39 -20.88
CA ILE A 520 17.96 -68.15 -21.21
C ILE A 520 16.78 -67.97 -20.25
N ALA A 521 16.02 -69.03 -19.94
CA ALA A 521 14.98 -69.01 -18.91
C ALA A 521 15.54 -68.69 -17.51
N GLY A 522 16.77 -69.10 -17.18
CA GLY A 522 17.41 -68.74 -15.91
C GLY A 522 17.85 -67.27 -15.82
N VAL A 523 18.13 -66.60 -16.95
CA VAL A 523 18.45 -65.16 -16.99
C VAL A 523 17.17 -64.32 -17.03
N ILE A 524 16.20 -64.70 -17.86
CA ILE A 524 14.86 -64.10 -17.88
C ILE A 524 14.20 -64.25 -16.49
N GLY A 525 14.28 -65.44 -15.90
CA GLY A 525 13.77 -65.73 -14.55
C GLY A 525 14.47 -64.95 -13.45
N PHE A 526 15.79 -64.69 -13.54
CA PHE A 526 16.50 -63.84 -12.58
C PHE A 526 16.09 -62.36 -12.70
N PHE A 527 15.83 -61.85 -13.91
CA PHE A 527 15.34 -60.48 -14.10
C PHE A 527 13.87 -60.31 -13.71
N VAL A 528 13.02 -61.33 -13.91
CA VAL A 528 11.64 -61.36 -13.42
C VAL A 528 11.58 -61.48 -11.88
N LEU A 529 12.50 -62.24 -11.26
CA LEU A 529 12.60 -62.33 -9.79
C LEU A 529 13.27 -61.12 -9.13
N ALA A 530 14.13 -60.38 -9.86
CA ALA A 530 14.66 -59.10 -9.39
C ALA A 530 13.62 -57.97 -9.41
N ASP A 531 12.48 -58.17 -10.10
CA ASP A 531 11.36 -57.23 -10.17
C ASP A 531 10.61 -57.11 -8.81
N GLU A 532 10.78 -58.10 -7.91
CA GLU A 532 10.19 -58.08 -6.56
C GLU A 532 10.89 -57.10 -5.59
N PHE A 533 12.09 -56.63 -5.91
CA PHE A 533 12.88 -55.72 -5.06
C PHE A 533 12.78 -54.23 -5.44
N MET A 534 11.95 -53.86 -6.43
CA MET A 534 11.72 -52.45 -6.81
C MET A 534 10.23 -52.11 -6.79
N LYS A 535 9.62 -52.17 -5.60
CA LYS A 535 8.38 -51.41 -5.35
C LYS A 535 8.67 -49.92 -5.56
N PRO A 536 7.80 -49.16 -6.24
CA PRO A 536 8.03 -47.76 -6.52
C PRO A 536 8.25 -46.98 -5.24
N THR A 537 9.42 -46.35 -5.12
CA THR A 537 9.71 -45.35 -4.11
C THR A 537 8.72 -44.20 -4.28
N LYS A 538 8.07 -43.84 -3.16
CA LYS A 538 7.02 -42.84 -2.96
C LYS A 538 6.82 -41.83 -4.11
N ARG A 539 5.57 -41.76 -4.60
CA ARG A 539 5.00 -40.69 -5.44
C ARG A 539 5.46 -39.31 -4.93
N THR A 540 6.27 -38.60 -5.72
CA THR A 540 6.32 -37.14 -5.68
C THR A 540 5.41 -36.65 -6.80
N THR A 541 4.12 -36.60 -6.53
CA THR A 541 3.16 -35.92 -7.39
C THR A 541 3.37 -34.43 -7.17
N TYR A 542 3.90 -33.72 -8.16
CA TYR A 542 3.75 -32.27 -8.19
C TYR A 542 2.26 -31.98 -8.37
N ARG A 543 1.65 -31.41 -7.33
CA ARG A 543 0.28 -30.91 -7.37
C ARG A 543 0.40 -29.42 -7.69
N PRO A 544 -0.23 -28.91 -8.76
CA PRO A 544 -0.41 -27.46 -8.88
C PRO A 544 -1.18 -26.97 -7.65
N PRO A 545 -0.98 -25.73 -7.18
CA PRO A 545 -1.73 -25.18 -6.06
C PRO A 545 -3.20 -25.10 -6.47
N SER A 546 -3.93 -26.17 -6.18
CA SER A 546 -5.37 -26.24 -6.29
C SER A 546 -5.91 -25.63 -5.01
N SER A 547 -6.75 -24.61 -5.17
CA SER A 547 -7.64 -24.10 -4.13
C SER A 547 -8.23 -25.28 -3.36
N ASN A 548 -7.90 -25.37 -2.07
CA ASN A 548 -8.42 -26.40 -1.18
C ASN A 548 -9.93 -26.20 -1.01
N GLN A 549 -10.74 -26.85 -1.83
CA GLN A 549 -12.11 -27.18 -1.47
C GLN A 549 -12.08 -28.47 -0.65
N ILE A 550 -12.31 -28.33 0.65
CA ILE A 550 -12.46 -29.43 1.59
C ILE A 550 -13.84 -30.06 1.34
N THR A 551 -13.87 -31.24 0.71
CA THR A 551 -15.07 -32.08 0.66
C THR A 551 -15.12 -32.92 1.93
N THR A 552 -15.92 -32.51 2.91
CA THR A 552 -16.25 -33.32 4.10
C THR A 552 -17.23 -34.44 3.75
N ALA A 553 -16.93 -35.66 4.19
CA ALA A 553 -17.84 -36.80 4.19
C ALA A 553 -19.02 -36.59 5.17
N PRO A 554 -20.19 -37.19 4.96
CA PRO A 554 -21.40 -36.88 5.71
C PRO A 554 -21.43 -37.56 7.09
N ALA A 555 -21.58 -36.77 8.15
CA ALA A 555 -21.88 -37.22 9.50
C ALA A 555 -23.39 -37.01 9.81
N PRO A 556 -23.99 -37.78 10.74
CA PRO A 556 -25.41 -38.06 10.76
C PRO A 556 -26.28 -36.87 11.20
N ALA A 557 -27.51 -36.85 10.70
CA ALA A 557 -28.51 -35.82 10.94
C ALA A 557 -28.72 -35.53 12.43
N ARG A 558 -28.60 -34.25 12.81
CA ARG A 558 -29.08 -33.71 14.09
C ARG A 558 -29.90 -32.45 13.85
N ALA A 559 -30.96 -32.35 14.66
CA ALA A 559 -32.11 -31.44 14.63
C ALA A 559 -31.78 -29.93 14.46
N PRO A 560 -32.74 -29.09 14.03
CA PRO A 560 -32.47 -27.73 13.59
C PRO A 560 -32.09 -26.84 14.78
N VAL A 561 -30.85 -26.34 14.75
CA VAL A 561 -30.40 -25.25 15.63
C VAL A 561 -30.73 -23.95 14.90
N VAL A 562 -31.42 -23.04 15.59
CA VAL A 562 -31.69 -21.67 15.14
C VAL A 562 -30.35 -20.99 14.85
N SER A 563 -29.97 -20.86 13.57
CA SER A 563 -28.72 -20.19 13.19
C SER A 563 -28.88 -18.68 13.37
N ASN A 564 -28.07 -18.07 14.24
CA ASN A 564 -27.97 -16.62 14.32
C ASN A 564 -27.40 -16.11 12.99
N ALA A 565 -28.21 -15.38 12.21
CA ALA A 565 -27.85 -14.92 10.87
C ALA A 565 -26.59 -14.04 10.85
N TYR A 566 -26.22 -13.43 11.98
CA TYR A 566 -25.09 -12.51 12.14
C TYR A 566 -23.97 -13.04 13.05
N GLN A 567 -23.84 -14.36 13.19
CA GLN A 567 -22.77 -14.97 13.98
C GLN A 567 -21.37 -14.49 13.54
N GLU A 568 -20.56 -14.05 14.50
CA GLU A 568 -19.16 -13.65 14.35
C GLU A 568 -18.27 -14.72 14.98
N ASP A 569 -17.22 -15.15 14.28
CA ASP A 569 -16.22 -16.07 14.81
C ASP A 569 -14.86 -15.34 14.83
N ILE A 570 -14.18 -15.34 15.97
CA ILE A 570 -12.88 -14.65 16.10
C ILE A 570 -11.84 -15.34 15.20
N PRO A 571 -11.20 -14.63 14.24
CA PRO A 571 -10.18 -15.21 13.39
C PRO A 571 -8.91 -15.58 14.19
N PRO A 572 -8.18 -16.64 13.81
CA PRO A 572 -6.86 -16.92 14.36
C PRO A 572 -5.88 -15.78 14.04
N VAL A 573 -4.84 -15.63 14.87
CA VAL A 573 -3.75 -14.66 14.64
C VAL A 573 -2.82 -15.17 13.53
N GLY A 574 -2.48 -14.31 12.58
CA GLY A 574 -1.56 -14.62 11.47
C GLY A 574 -1.86 -13.85 10.19
N SER A 575 -0.98 -13.95 9.20
CA SER A 575 -1.11 -13.31 7.88
C SER A 575 -1.37 -14.34 6.77
N GLY A 576 -2.05 -13.92 5.69
CA GLY A 576 -2.30 -14.77 4.51
C GLY A 576 -3.30 -15.91 4.74
N LEU A 577 -4.03 -15.90 5.85
CA LEU A 577 -5.01 -16.92 6.21
C LEU A 577 -6.27 -16.81 5.35
N SER A 578 -6.86 -17.95 4.96
CA SER A 578 -8.15 -17.98 4.27
C SER A 578 -9.28 -17.97 5.30
N LEU A 579 -9.97 -16.84 5.45
CA LEU A 579 -11.03 -16.66 6.44
C LEU A 579 -12.38 -17.11 5.88
N ASN A 580 -13.17 -17.77 6.73
CA ASN A 580 -14.56 -18.10 6.43
C ASN A 580 -15.49 -16.87 6.60
N ARG A 581 -16.75 -16.99 6.19
CA ARG A 581 -17.72 -15.87 6.23
C ARG A 581 -17.90 -15.26 7.63
N ASN A 582 -17.96 -16.07 8.69
CA ASN A 582 -18.16 -15.57 10.06
C ASN A 582 -16.91 -14.85 10.59
N GLN A 583 -15.72 -15.29 10.17
CA GLN A 583 -14.45 -14.64 10.48
C GLN A 583 -14.27 -13.32 9.72
N VAL A 584 -14.66 -13.28 8.44
CA VAL A 584 -14.73 -12.03 7.68
C VAL A 584 -15.73 -11.06 8.33
N ARG A 585 -16.88 -11.57 8.81
CA ARG A 585 -17.86 -10.77 9.55
C ARG A 585 -17.27 -10.16 10.82
N TYR A 586 -16.51 -10.93 11.60
CA TYR A 586 -15.78 -10.39 12.76
C TYR A 586 -14.87 -9.24 12.34
N CYS A 587 -14.03 -9.42 11.30
CA CYS A 587 -13.12 -8.35 10.87
C CYS A 587 -13.88 -7.08 10.45
N ILE A 588 -14.93 -7.21 9.65
CA ILE A 588 -15.70 -6.03 9.20
C ILE A 588 -16.44 -5.34 10.36
N TYR A 589 -17.06 -6.12 11.26
CA TYR A 589 -17.85 -5.55 12.36
C TYR A 589 -16.96 -4.98 13.46
N GLN A 590 -15.86 -5.66 13.78
CA GLN A 590 -14.89 -5.17 14.74
C GLN A 590 -14.20 -3.89 14.24
N GLY A 591 -13.85 -3.80 12.96
CA GLY A 591 -13.34 -2.55 12.35
C GLY A 591 -14.32 -1.39 12.58
N ALA A 592 -15.60 -1.56 12.26
CA ALA A 592 -16.62 -0.55 12.49
C ALA A 592 -16.80 -0.19 13.98
N ARG A 593 -16.69 -1.15 14.91
CA ARG A 593 -16.71 -0.87 16.35
C ARG A 593 -15.51 0.00 16.75
N LEU A 594 -14.30 -0.32 16.27
CA LEU A 594 -13.10 0.47 16.56
C LEU A 594 -13.23 1.91 16.06
N ASP A 595 -13.81 2.12 14.88
CA ASP A 595 -14.07 3.46 14.34
C ASP A 595 -15.05 4.26 15.20
N TYR A 596 -16.07 3.60 15.77
CA TYR A 596 -16.99 4.26 16.72
C TYR A 596 -16.37 4.51 18.09
N ILE A 597 -15.39 3.71 18.51
CA ILE A 597 -14.68 3.90 19.78
C ILE A 597 -13.73 5.10 19.71
N ARG A 598 -13.02 5.31 18.59
CA ARG A 598 -11.99 6.36 18.45
C ARG A 598 -12.41 7.74 18.97
N PRO A 599 -13.56 8.32 18.60
CA PRO A 599 -13.96 9.64 19.09
C PRO A 599 -14.49 9.64 20.54
N LEU A 600 -14.67 8.47 21.17
CA LEU A 600 -15.21 8.34 22.53
C LEU A 600 -14.10 8.24 23.60
N THR A 601 -12.85 8.01 23.22
CA THR A 601 -11.72 7.94 24.16
C THR A 601 -11.21 9.33 24.53
N ALA A 602 -11.11 9.63 25.83
CA ALA A 602 -10.78 10.96 26.33
C ALA A 602 -9.51 11.02 27.19
N ASN A 603 -8.95 9.88 27.59
CA ASN A 603 -7.74 9.82 28.45
C ASN A 603 -6.80 8.67 28.07
N ASN A 604 -5.55 8.75 28.54
CA ASN A 604 -4.47 7.81 28.20
C ASN A 604 -4.82 6.34 28.49
N ARG A 605 -5.51 6.06 29.61
CA ARG A 605 -5.93 4.69 29.95
C ARG A 605 -6.92 4.12 28.92
N GLN A 606 -7.85 4.94 28.44
CA GLN A 606 -8.78 4.54 27.38
C GLN A 606 -8.08 4.39 26.02
N ILE A 607 -7.08 5.24 25.76
CA ILE A 607 -6.24 5.15 24.56
C ILE A 607 -5.43 3.84 24.56
N ASP A 608 -4.82 3.46 25.68
CA ASP A 608 -4.08 2.19 25.80
C ASP A 608 -4.97 0.97 25.56
N ARG A 609 -6.23 1.02 26.04
CA ARG A 609 -7.22 -0.02 25.80
C ARG A 609 -7.61 -0.11 24.33
N LEU A 610 -7.82 1.03 23.68
CA LEU A 610 -8.09 1.12 22.26
C LEU A 610 -6.91 0.57 21.44
N ASN A 611 -5.68 0.97 21.77
CA ASN A 611 -4.47 0.50 21.11
C ASN A 611 -4.34 -1.02 21.21
N GLY A 612 -4.57 -1.61 22.39
CA GLY A 612 -4.55 -3.06 22.55
C GLY A 612 -5.60 -3.79 21.70
N LEU A 613 -6.78 -3.19 21.48
CA LEU A 613 -7.80 -3.74 20.58
C LEU A 613 -7.41 -3.58 19.11
N ILE A 614 -6.82 -2.46 18.73
CA ILE A 614 -6.28 -2.22 17.38
C ILE A 614 -5.16 -3.24 17.09
N ASP A 615 -4.28 -3.51 18.05
CA ASP A 615 -3.21 -4.50 17.91
C ASP A 615 -3.71 -5.93 17.75
N ASP A 616 -4.72 -6.35 18.52
CA ASP A 616 -5.35 -7.66 18.34
C ASP A 616 -6.10 -7.74 17.00
N TYR A 617 -6.79 -6.66 16.62
CA TYR A 617 -7.46 -6.56 15.32
C TYR A 617 -6.46 -6.68 14.17
N ASN A 618 -5.36 -5.91 14.19
CA ASN A 618 -4.33 -5.94 13.16
C ASN A 618 -3.67 -7.32 13.05
N ARG A 619 -3.41 -8.01 14.18
CA ARG A 619 -2.85 -9.36 14.18
C ARG A 619 -3.75 -10.43 13.55
N ARG A 620 -5.05 -10.18 13.40
CA ARG A 620 -6.05 -11.12 12.88
C ARG A 620 -6.63 -10.74 11.52
N CYS A 621 -6.77 -9.44 11.29
CA CYS A 621 -7.55 -8.86 10.21
C CYS A 621 -6.73 -7.94 9.29
N SER A 622 -5.40 -7.84 9.46
CA SER A 622 -4.55 -7.01 8.59
C SER A 622 -4.34 -7.60 7.19
N SER A 623 -4.24 -8.93 7.06
CA SER A 623 -3.94 -9.58 5.78
C SER A 623 -4.57 -10.97 5.72
N PHE A 624 -5.65 -11.11 4.95
CA PHE A 624 -6.38 -12.36 4.80
C PHE A 624 -6.96 -12.55 3.40
N ARG A 625 -7.14 -13.82 3.02
CA ARG A 625 -7.81 -14.26 1.80
C ARG A 625 -9.25 -14.66 2.13
N TYR A 626 -10.15 -14.54 1.17
CA TYR A 626 -11.54 -14.99 1.29
C TYR A 626 -12.08 -15.43 -0.07
N SER A 627 -13.15 -16.22 -0.08
CA SER A 627 -13.82 -16.61 -1.32
C SER A 627 -14.57 -15.42 -1.94
N SER A 628 -14.54 -15.32 -3.27
CA SER A 628 -15.21 -14.24 -4.01
C SER A 628 -16.69 -14.11 -3.61
N GLY A 629 -17.16 -12.86 -3.49
CA GLY A 629 -18.52 -12.51 -3.06
C GLY A 629 -18.78 -12.50 -1.55
N VAL A 630 -17.89 -13.07 -0.71
CA VAL A 630 -18.06 -13.07 0.76
C VAL A 630 -17.96 -11.65 1.32
N LEU A 631 -16.96 -10.88 0.89
CA LEU A 631 -16.75 -9.51 1.39
C LEU A 631 -17.93 -8.60 1.05
N GLY A 632 -18.38 -8.60 -0.21
CA GLY A 632 -19.52 -7.79 -0.65
C GLY A 632 -20.81 -8.13 0.09
N ALA A 633 -21.07 -9.42 0.33
CA ALA A 633 -22.24 -9.86 1.10
C ALA A 633 -22.17 -9.39 2.57
N VAL A 634 -21.02 -9.53 3.24
CA VAL A 634 -20.82 -9.08 4.63
C VAL A 634 -20.85 -7.56 4.75
N GLN A 635 -20.30 -6.83 3.77
CA GLN A 635 -20.40 -5.36 3.71
C GLN A 635 -21.85 -4.90 3.52
N GLY A 636 -22.65 -5.63 2.73
CA GLY A 636 -24.10 -5.39 2.61
C GLY A 636 -24.81 -5.51 3.96
N GLU A 637 -24.44 -6.50 4.78
CA GLU A 637 -24.98 -6.69 6.13
C GLU A 637 -24.64 -5.52 7.08
N LEU A 638 -23.46 -4.89 6.92
CA LEU A 638 -22.98 -3.81 7.80
C LEU A 638 -23.97 -2.65 7.89
N SER A 639 -24.59 -2.28 6.77
CA SER A 639 -25.57 -1.19 6.69
C SER A 639 -26.73 -1.36 7.69
N SER A 640 -27.28 -2.57 7.77
CA SER A 640 -28.36 -2.95 8.69
C SER A 640 -27.92 -3.01 10.17
N ARG A 641 -26.60 -3.07 10.42
CA ARG A 641 -26.02 -3.32 11.74
C ARG A 641 -25.32 -2.13 12.38
N ARG A 642 -25.16 -1.00 11.68
CA ARG A 642 -24.46 0.20 12.18
C ARG A 642 -24.95 0.67 13.55
N ALA A 643 -26.27 0.72 13.77
CA ALA A 643 -26.84 1.18 15.04
C ALA A 643 -26.46 0.25 16.21
N VAL A 644 -26.49 -1.06 15.98
CA VAL A 644 -26.14 -2.07 17.00
C VAL A 644 -24.65 -2.01 17.31
N LEU A 645 -23.79 -1.97 16.29
CA LEU A 645 -22.34 -1.90 16.45
C LEU A 645 -21.88 -0.62 17.15
N ARG A 646 -22.54 0.52 16.88
CA ARG A 646 -22.29 1.78 17.58
C ARG A 646 -22.63 1.70 19.06
N GLU A 647 -23.72 1.02 19.41
CA GLU A 647 -24.11 0.83 20.80
C GLU A 647 -23.17 -0.14 21.54
N GLU A 648 -22.73 -1.21 20.87
CA GLU A 648 -21.67 -2.10 21.38
C GLU A 648 -20.35 -1.34 21.64
N ALA A 649 -19.95 -0.44 20.73
CA ALA A 649 -18.79 0.42 20.90
C ALA A 649 -18.88 1.32 22.14
N ARG A 650 -20.03 1.97 22.36
CA ARG A 650 -20.26 2.78 23.57
C ARG A 650 -20.17 1.95 24.84
N ARG A 651 -20.72 0.72 24.85
CA ARG A 651 -20.63 -0.19 26.00
C ARG A 651 -19.20 -0.61 26.30
N MET A 652 -18.38 -0.84 25.27
CA MET A 652 -16.96 -1.15 25.48
C MET A 652 -16.23 0.02 26.16
N VAL A 653 -16.37 1.24 25.66
CA VAL A 653 -15.73 2.42 26.28
C VAL A 653 -16.21 2.67 27.69
N ALA A 654 -17.52 2.48 27.95
CA ALA A 654 -18.09 2.59 29.30
C ALA A 654 -17.52 1.57 30.30
N SER A 655 -16.87 0.50 29.83
CA SER A 655 -16.28 -0.54 30.67
C SER A 655 -14.79 -0.35 31.01
N TRP A 656 -14.14 0.71 30.51
CA TRP A 656 -12.68 0.89 30.57
C TRP A 656 -12.14 1.64 31.78
#